data_AF-A0A9D6TVV3-F1
#
_entry.id   AF-A0A9D6TVV3-F1
#
_cell.length_a   1.000
_cell.length_b   1.000
_cell.length_c   1.000
_cell.angle_alpha   90.00
_cell.angle_beta   90.00
_cell.angle_gamma   90.00
#
_symmetry.space_group_name_H-M   'P 1'
#
loop_
_entity.id
_entity.type
_entity.pdbx_description
1 polymer ?
#
loop_
_entity_poly.entity_id
_entity_poly.type
_entity_poly.pdbx_seq_one_letter_code
_entity_poly.pdbx_strand_id
1 'polypeptide(L)'
;MTLGIQVTIGLVYLLALIGLGLYGVNAYLMLAIHWWHRKRAAREPEPPLPERWPRVTVQLPLYNERYVARRLLEAAGRLDYPADRLEIQVLDDSTDDTTAILAETAAGLRSRGLAVAHLHRSVRTGFKAGALADGLGRARGEFIAIFDADFVPPPDFLRKTIPHFVDPGVAVVQARWGHLNRDFSLLTVAQSLGIDGHFGVEQSARCWGNLLLNFNGTAGVWRRSAIEDAGGWTHDTLTEDLDLSYRAQLRGWRIVYRPELVCPAELPVLITGFKSQQRRWAKGSIQTAVKLLPDVLRAPLPAWAKYQAFVHLTYYMIHPLMLAVVLLGVPLLALEDLATSTGASVWLSVVFGVATLGPGSMLVYAQRVLDPGWLGRIWRLPTIMIVGVGVAWSTSLAVLGAFVGRDREFIRTPKFGIGPGGGHWRGKGYRDRRPWGGVVEVLLGLYCAWTAWLFWRHGQYGVLPFLALYTAGFLVVGILTIVHATAWQRRPLEGRARRALTALGLAAMLLLGGALGLSGQTPPVPPPATVGLAQSHWPKYRHDLWNTGRSASNGPRTNALKWTFSTGRSEKDGGIETDPVIGPDGTVYLGANNGILYGLDPESGDLRWAFPTGFDAFGIYSTPAILKDGTVVFGAKDGGVSAIRPPAAGLLGELRWSVNLRTTIQTSPAVGADGTIYIGADDWKLYAIAPPQGASPARVKWRFETRGDMVSSPAVGPDGTIYFGSMDGKVYALAEPGPGQREPRVRWTFSSRSSGKTGGFENAPALDGAGRLVIGGNDGLVYVLNAATGEKLWTFKSQFTEYAIFSSAALGPDGTVYIGPKDGFLYALRESKGLFGTSGKAAWKYRIGTTIETSPALAPDGTVYMGADNGRIYAIAPPASGEAGRLLWEFQTKGTLISSPVIGPDGSLYSGSMDGRAYAFHDVKRGRSAQGPLSGTWYGTVTLGGQPQKLTLVLAQRQSQIDGVLRLQSTLAGGLRGTLQGEKLTYTASLLGECRAEHRGEASAKAEEIRGGFEVKDCQGRTVSGSFRVTR
;
A
#
# COMPACT_ATOMS: atom_id res chain seq x y z
N MET A 1 49.45 -28.29 23.31
CA MET A 1 48.39 -27.24 23.40
C MET A 1 47.53 -27.14 22.14
N THR A 2 48.09 -27.35 20.94
CA THR A 2 47.40 -27.23 19.63
C THR A 2 46.26 -28.24 19.42
N LEU A 3 46.44 -29.53 19.77
CA LEU A 3 45.39 -30.56 19.60
C LEU A 3 44.14 -30.31 20.48
N GLY A 4 44.33 -29.84 21.72
CA GLY A 4 43.20 -29.57 22.63
C GLY A 4 42.30 -28.43 22.15
N ILE A 5 42.90 -27.37 21.59
CA ILE A 5 42.20 -26.24 21.00
C ILE A 5 41.43 -26.68 19.74
N GLN A 6 42.05 -27.52 18.90
CA GLN A 6 41.41 -28.09 17.70
C GLN A 6 40.15 -28.90 18.04
N VAL A 7 40.27 -29.83 18.99
CA VAL A 7 39.16 -30.67 19.43
C VAL A 7 38.04 -29.81 20.03
N THR A 8 38.38 -28.78 20.79
CA THR A 8 37.37 -27.90 21.41
C THR A 8 36.62 -27.07 20.36
N ILE A 9 37.33 -26.47 19.40
CA ILE A 9 36.70 -25.70 18.31
C ILE A 9 35.79 -26.60 17.47
N GLY A 10 36.27 -27.79 17.08
CA GLY A 10 35.48 -28.76 16.33
C GLY A 10 34.23 -29.23 17.08
N LEU A 11 34.35 -29.51 18.38
CA LEU A 11 33.23 -29.92 19.23
C LEU A 11 32.18 -28.81 19.34
N VAL A 12 32.58 -27.57 19.61
CA VAL A 12 31.64 -26.44 19.74
C VAL A 12 30.92 -26.18 18.41
N TYR A 13 31.64 -26.25 17.29
CA TYR A 13 31.06 -26.12 15.96
C TYR A 13 30.04 -27.23 15.66
N LEU A 14 30.37 -28.49 15.96
CA LEU A 14 29.47 -29.62 15.77
C LEU A 14 28.21 -29.51 16.64
N LEU A 15 28.36 -29.16 17.91
CA LEU A 15 27.22 -28.93 18.81
C LEU A 15 26.33 -27.80 18.32
N ALA A 16 26.91 -26.73 17.77
CA ALA A 16 26.16 -25.64 17.18
C ALA A 16 25.35 -26.09 15.96
N LEU A 17 25.95 -26.90 15.07
CA LEU A 17 25.27 -27.48 13.91
C LEU A 17 24.14 -28.44 14.31
N ILE A 18 24.37 -29.32 15.30
CA ILE A 18 23.34 -30.24 15.81
C ILE A 18 22.17 -29.44 16.40
N GLY A 19 22.46 -28.38 17.16
CA GLY A 19 21.44 -27.49 17.70
C GLY A 19 20.61 -26.82 16.61
N LEU A 20 21.25 -26.24 15.58
CA LEU A 20 20.55 -25.67 14.42
C LEU A 20 19.73 -26.72 13.67
N GLY A 21 20.27 -27.94 13.55
CA GLY A 21 19.60 -29.13 13.03
C GLY A 21 18.29 -29.42 13.77
N LEU A 22 18.35 -29.44 15.10
CA LEU A 22 17.20 -29.70 15.96
C LEU A 22 16.07 -28.70 15.72
N TYR A 23 16.38 -27.40 15.74
CA TYR A 23 15.39 -26.34 15.52
C TYR A 23 14.85 -26.36 14.08
N GLY A 24 15.71 -26.64 13.10
CA GLY A 24 15.34 -26.75 11.70
C GLY A 24 14.39 -27.92 11.43
N VAL A 25 14.71 -29.10 11.96
CA VAL A 25 13.85 -30.29 11.87
C VAL A 25 12.52 -30.07 12.57
N ASN A 26 12.52 -29.37 13.72
CA ASN A 26 11.29 -29.07 14.43
C ASN A 26 10.27 -28.28 13.58
N ALA A 27 10.73 -27.42 12.67
CA ALA A 27 9.83 -26.71 11.75
C ALA A 27 9.06 -27.66 10.82
N TYR A 28 9.69 -28.74 10.33
CA TYR A 28 8.99 -29.77 9.56
C TYR A 28 7.99 -30.54 10.45
N LEU A 29 8.34 -30.81 11.70
CA LEU A 29 7.44 -31.49 12.64
C LEU A 29 6.19 -30.64 12.92
N MET A 30 6.34 -29.33 13.13
CA MET A 30 5.19 -28.42 13.30
C MET A 30 4.32 -28.38 12.04
N LEU A 31 4.94 -28.35 10.86
CA LEU A 31 4.22 -28.41 9.59
C LEU A 31 3.44 -29.73 9.43
N ALA A 32 4.04 -30.87 9.77
CA ALA A 32 3.41 -32.18 9.69
C ALA A 32 2.22 -32.30 10.66
N ILE A 33 2.41 -31.87 11.92
CA ILE A 33 1.33 -31.85 12.93
C ILE A 33 0.18 -30.96 12.46
N HIS A 34 0.47 -29.74 11.99
CA HIS A 34 -0.55 -28.88 11.41
C HIS A 34 -1.30 -29.58 10.27
N TRP A 35 -0.58 -30.19 9.33
CA TRP A 35 -1.16 -30.82 8.16
C TRP A 35 -2.06 -32.02 8.51
N TRP A 36 -1.66 -32.85 9.48
CA TRP A 36 -2.43 -34.00 9.95
C TRP A 36 -3.70 -33.58 10.69
N HIS A 37 -3.61 -32.56 11.54
CA HIS A 37 -4.71 -32.18 12.41
C HIS A 37 -5.69 -31.16 11.79
N ARG A 38 -5.30 -30.40 10.75
CA ARG A 38 -6.13 -29.34 10.15
C ARG A 38 -7.53 -29.80 9.69
N LYS A 39 -7.65 -31.01 9.14
CA LYS A 39 -8.95 -31.53 8.65
C LYS A 39 -9.89 -31.87 9.80
N ARG A 40 -9.34 -32.36 10.92
CA ARG A 40 -10.10 -32.61 12.14
C ARG A 40 -10.54 -31.30 12.77
N ALA A 41 -9.60 -30.35 12.94
CA ALA A 41 -9.89 -29.03 13.49
C ALA A 41 -10.96 -28.28 12.68
N ALA A 42 -10.91 -28.33 11.34
CA ALA A 42 -11.92 -27.71 10.48
C ALA A 42 -13.33 -28.33 10.57
N ARG A 43 -13.45 -29.52 11.18
CA ARG A 43 -14.73 -30.20 11.42
C ARG A 43 -15.24 -30.02 12.84
N GLU A 44 -14.45 -29.41 13.74
CA GLU A 44 -14.92 -29.13 15.09
C GLU A 44 -16.06 -28.11 15.00
N PRO A 45 -17.24 -28.44 15.57
CA PRO A 45 -18.37 -27.54 15.53
C PRO A 45 -18.05 -26.28 16.33
N GLU A 46 -18.55 -25.14 15.86
CA GLU A 46 -18.48 -23.89 16.62
C GLU A 46 -19.19 -24.09 17.97
N PRO A 47 -18.61 -23.62 19.09
CA PRO A 47 -19.26 -23.72 20.39
C PRO A 47 -20.61 -22.97 20.37
N PRO A 48 -21.62 -23.48 21.10
CA PRO A 48 -22.91 -22.81 21.19
C PRO A 48 -22.74 -21.43 21.82
N LEU A 49 -23.60 -20.49 21.41
CA LEU A 49 -23.64 -19.18 22.03
C LEU A 49 -24.09 -19.31 23.50
N PRO A 50 -23.48 -18.56 24.42
CA PRO A 50 -23.90 -18.60 25.82
C PRO A 50 -25.31 -18.03 25.95
N GLU A 51 -26.18 -18.72 26.70
CA GLU A 51 -27.54 -18.24 27.02
C GLU A 51 -27.50 -16.88 27.74
N ARG A 52 -26.46 -16.68 28.57
CA ARG A 52 -26.19 -15.41 29.26
C ARG A 52 -24.76 -14.97 29.01
N TRP A 53 -24.59 -13.78 28.44
CA TRP A 53 -23.27 -13.20 28.19
C TRP A 53 -22.55 -12.82 29.51
N PRO A 54 -21.34 -13.34 29.76
CA PRO A 54 -20.58 -13.06 30.98
C PRO A 54 -20.01 -11.63 30.97
N ARG A 55 -19.55 -11.14 32.12
CA ARG A 55 -18.86 -9.84 32.19
C ARG A 55 -17.44 -9.97 31.64
N VAL A 56 -17.03 -9.02 30.81
CA VAL A 56 -15.69 -8.96 30.21
C VAL A 56 -15.04 -7.63 30.54
N THR A 57 -13.80 -7.68 31.02
CA THR A 57 -12.93 -6.50 31.18
C THR A 57 -11.88 -6.50 30.07
N VAL A 58 -11.83 -5.43 29.29
CA VAL A 58 -10.82 -5.18 28.25
C VAL A 58 -9.69 -4.37 28.87
N GLN A 59 -8.50 -4.92 28.97
CA GLN A 59 -7.30 -4.23 29.47
C GLN A 59 -6.43 -3.74 28.31
N LEU A 60 -6.12 -2.45 28.35
CA LEU A 60 -5.31 -1.75 27.37
C LEU A 60 -4.05 -1.22 28.07
N PRO A 61 -2.94 -1.97 28.12
CA PRO A 61 -1.67 -1.49 28.68
C PRO A 61 -0.95 -0.52 27.73
N LEU A 62 -0.69 0.71 28.18
CA LEU A 62 -0.04 1.76 27.37
C LEU A 62 1.13 2.42 28.11
N TYR A 63 2.18 2.75 27.35
CA TYR A 63 3.32 3.53 27.82
C TYR A 63 3.94 4.39 26.70
N ASN A 64 3.66 5.69 26.70
CA ASN A 64 4.21 6.66 25.74
C ASN A 64 3.91 6.28 24.28
N GLU A 65 2.62 6.08 23.98
CA GLU A 65 2.10 5.54 22.70
C GLU A 65 1.21 6.55 21.96
N ARG A 66 1.63 7.82 21.92
CA ARG A 66 0.83 8.95 21.43
C ARG A 66 0.15 8.76 20.07
N TYR A 67 0.80 8.04 19.14
CA TYR A 67 0.32 7.92 17.75
C TYR A 67 -0.70 6.80 17.55
N VAL A 68 -0.83 5.89 18.52
CA VAL A 68 -1.68 4.70 18.40
C VAL A 68 -2.73 4.60 19.52
N ALA A 69 -2.51 5.30 20.65
CA ALA A 69 -3.40 5.30 21.81
C ALA A 69 -4.88 5.56 21.48
N ARG A 70 -5.17 6.64 20.73
CA ARG A 70 -6.55 6.99 20.33
C ARG A 70 -7.18 5.88 19.49
N ARG A 71 -6.44 5.36 18.50
CA ARG A 71 -6.89 4.29 17.60
C ARG A 71 -7.26 3.03 18.37
N LEU A 72 -6.46 2.63 19.36
CA LEU A 72 -6.73 1.46 20.20
C LEU A 72 -7.99 1.65 21.06
N LEU A 73 -8.09 2.76 21.80
CA LEU A 73 -9.24 3.03 22.68
C LEU A 73 -10.56 3.08 21.88
N GLU A 74 -10.55 3.73 20.72
CA GLU A 74 -11.70 3.77 19.84
C GLU A 74 -12.06 2.38 19.29
N ALA A 75 -11.08 1.53 18.99
CA ALA A 75 -11.33 0.15 18.57
C ALA A 75 -11.95 -0.69 19.67
N ALA A 76 -11.45 -0.58 20.91
CA ALA A 76 -12.05 -1.23 22.08
C ALA A 76 -13.48 -0.73 22.34
N GLY A 77 -13.75 0.55 22.13
CA GLY A 77 -15.09 1.14 22.23
C GLY A 77 -16.05 0.79 21.09
N ARG A 78 -15.61 0.04 20.08
CA ARG A 78 -16.44 -0.50 18.99
C ARG A 78 -16.72 -1.99 19.10
N LEU A 79 -16.24 -2.66 20.16
CA LEU A 79 -16.54 -4.07 20.39
C LEU A 79 -18.05 -4.28 20.56
N ASP A 80 -18.61 -5.18 19.76
CA ASP A 80 -20.01 -5.62 19.86
C ASP A 80 -20.13 -6.56 21.07
N TYR A 81 -20.50 -5.97 22.20
CA TYR A 81 -20.75 -6.67 23.45
C TYR A 81 -21.80 -5.90 24.28
N PRO A 82 -22.62 -6.56 25.12
CA PRO A 82 -23.58 -5.86 25.97
C PRO A 82 -22.89 -4.82 26.86
N ALA A 83 -23.32 -3.56 26.76
CA ALA A 83 -22.65 -2.42 27.41
C ALA A 83 -22.64 -2.53 28.94
N ASP A 84 -23.68 -3.11 29.55
CA ASP A 84 -23.75 -3.39 30.99
C ASP A 84 -22.79 -4.52 31.43
N ARG A 85 -22.22 -5.26 30.47
CA ARG A 85 -21.30 -6.39 30.68
C ARG A 85 -19.88 -6.13 30.21
N LEU A 86 -19.63 -5.00 29.54
CA LEU A 86 -18.31 -4.62 29.04
C LEU A 86 -17.69 -3.54 29.92
N GLU A 87 -16.49 -3.80 30.42
CA GLU A 87 -15.63 -2.81 31.06
C GLU A 87 -14.38 -2.61 30.22
N ILE A 88 -13.92 -1.36 30.05
CA ILE A 88 -12.64 -1.04 29.41
C ILE A 88 -11.73 -0.41 30.45
N GLN A 89 -10.59 -1.02 30.73
CA GLN A 89 -9.52 -0.50 31.58
C GLN A 89 -8.36 0.00 30.71
N VAL A 90 -8.10 1.30 30.77
CA VAL A 90 -6.92 1.95 30.20
C VAL A 90 -5.84 1.95 31.29
N LEU A 91 -4.83 1.10 31.15
CA LEU A 91 -3.73 0.96 32.10
C LEU A 91 -2.57 1.86 31.62
N ASP A 92 -2.48 3.05 32.18
CA ASP A 92 -1.63 4.13 31.68
C ASP A 92 -0.37 4.31 32.54
N ASP A 93 0.77 3.91 32.00
CA ASP A 93 2.09 4.11 32.58
C ASP A 93 2.81 5.34 31.99
N SER A 94 2.15 6.09 31.09
CA SER A 94 2.79 7.11 30.26
C SER A 94 3.27 8.31 31.09
N THR A 95 4.35 8.92 30.62
CA THR A 95 4.97 10.11 31.21
C THR A 95 5.05 11.26 30.21
N ASP A 96 4.43 11.10 29.04
CA ASP A 96 4.33 12.10 27.97
C ASP A 96 2.86 12.48 27.70
N ASP A 97 2.61 13.26 26.65
CA ASP A 97 1.27 13.73 26.26
C ASP A 97 0.25 12.61 25.99
N THR A 98 0.68 11.33 25.94
CA THR A 98 -0.21 10.17 25.81
C THR A 98 -1.27 10.13 26.91
N THR A 99 -0.93 10.50 28.15
CA THR A 99 -1.89 10.48 29.27
C THR A 99 -3.08 11.40 29.02
N ALA A 100 -2.85 12.59 28.44
CA ALA A 100 -3.92 13.53 28.09
C ALA A 100 -4.81 12.96 26.96
N ILE A 101 -4.21 12.36 25.94
CA ILE A 101 -4.94 11.72 24.83
C ILE A 101 -5.85 10.59 25.35
N LEU A 102 -5.34 9.79 26.30
CA LEU A 102 -6.07 8.69 26.92
C LEU A 102 -7.24 9.20 27.76
N ALA A 103 -7.02 10.23 28.58
CA ALA A 103 -8.07 10.83 29.40
C ALA A 103 -9.21 11.42 28.55
N GLU A 104 -8.87 12.18 27.50
CA GLU A 104 -9.84 12.76 26.56
C GLU A 104 -10.67 11.67 25.87
N THR A 105 -9.99 10.65 25.31
CA THR A 105 -10.65 9.57 24.58
C THR A 105 -11.53 8.73 25.51
N ALA A 106 -11.06 8.43 26.73
CA ALA A 106 -11.83 7.70 27.73
C ALA A 106 -13.09 8.48 28.16
N ALA A 107 -13.00 9.81 28.33
CA ALA A 107 -14.17 10.65 28.62
C ALA A 107 -15.20 10.61 27.48
N GLY A 108 -14.75 10.67 26.22
CA GLY A 108 -15.61 10.54 25.05
C GLY A 108 -16.29 9.17 24.90
N LEU A 109 -15.67 8.10 25.40
CA LEU A 109 -16.31 6.77 25.45
C LEU A 109 -17.30 6.65 26.61
N ARG A 110 -17.02 7.26 27.77
CA ARG A 110 -17.96 7.33 28.90
C ARG A 110 -19.24 8.06 28.54
N SER A 111 -19.14 9.17 27.78
CA SER A 111 -20.34 9.92 27.33
C SER A 111 -21.21 9.12 26.35
N ARG A 112 -20.67 8.07 25.72
CA ARG A 112 -21.40 7.09 24.90
C ARG A 112 -22.01 5.93 25.70
N GLY A 113 -21.95 5.99 27.04
CA GLY A 113 -22.53 4.98 27.93
C GLY A 113 -21.64 3.77 28.20
N LEU A 114 -20.34 3.81 27.82
CA LEU A 114 -19.41 2.71 28.08
C LEU A 114 -18.72 2.85 29.44
N ALA A 115 -18.53 1.73 30.15
CA ALA A 115 -17.83 1.70 31.41
C ALA A 115 -16.30 1.70 31.19
N VAL A 116 -15.70 2.89 31.14
CA VAL A 116 -14.25 3.05 30.93
C VAL A 116 -13.54 3.51 32.21
N ALA A 117 -12.56 2.76 32.70
CA ALA A 117 -11.68 3.14 33.81
C ALA A 117 -10.30 3.54 33.26
N HIS A 118 -9.81 4.73 33.60
CA HIS A 118 -8.46 5.17 33.27
C HIS A 118 -7.61 5.09 34.54
N LEU A 119 -6.69 4.12 34.57
CA LEU A 119 -5.87 3.77 35.71
C LEU A 119 -4.44 4.22 35.42
N HIS A 120 -4.05 5.38 35.95
CA HIS A 120 -2.71 5.93 35.76
C HIS A 120 -1.78 5.52 36.92
N ARG A 121 -0.58 5.03 36.60
CA ARG A 121 0.47 4.70 37.58
C ARG A 121 1.68 5.62 37.40
N SER A 122 2.05 6.34 38.46
CA SER A 122 3.24 7.20 38.48
C SER A 122 4.55 6.40 38.61
N VAL A 123 4.50 5.22 39.20
CA VAL A 123 5.65 4.32 39.40
C VAL A 123 5.43 3.03 38.60
N ARG A 124 6.33 2.76 37.64
CA ARG A 124 6.20 1.65 36.67
C ARG A 124 6.78 0.33 37.19
N THR A 125 6.52 -0.02 38.45
CA THR A 125 6.98 -1.29 39.03
C THR A 125 6.39 -2.46 38.23
N GLY A 126 7.27 -3.36 37.78
CA GLY A 126 6.89 -4.52 36.98
C GLY A 126 6.42 -4.22 35.55
N PHE A 127 6.55 -2.98 35.06
CA PHE A 127 6.17 -2.57 33.70
C PHE A 127 4.76 -3.06 33.30
N LYS A 128 4.61 -3.68 32.11
CA LYS A 128 3.34 -4.19 31.57
C LYS A 128 2.71 -5.24 32.49
N ALA A 129 3.48 -6.24 32.94
CA ALA A 129 3.00 -7.26 33.87
C ALA A 129 2.45 -6.66 35.18
N GLY A 130 3.13 -5.65 35.72
CA GLY A 130 2.65 -4.92 36.90
C GLY A 130 1.36 -4.13 36.61
N ALA A 131 1.23 -3.55 35.42
CA ALA A 131 0.03 -2.80 35.03
C ALA A 131 -1.18 -3.75 34.93
N LEU A 132 -0.98 -4.91 34.29
CA LEU A 132 -1.98 -5.96 34.17
C LEU A 132 -2.37 -6.52 35.55
N ALA A 133 -1.41 -6.71 36.46
CA ALA A 133 -1.68 -7.15 37.83
C ALA A 133 -2.54 -6.15 38.62
N ASP A 134 -2.19 -4.86 38.60
CA ASP A 134 -2.96 -3.80 39.28
C ASP A 134 -4.36 -3.64 38.66
N GLY A 135 -4.45 -3.70 37.32
CA GLY A 135 -5.72 -3.69 36.60
C GLY A 135 -6.60 -4.90 36.96
N LEU A 136 -6.01 -6.10 37.06
CA LEU A 136 -6.72 -7.34 37.38
C LEU A 136 -7.36 -7.27 38.77
N GLY A 137 -6.66 -6.70 39.76
CA GLY A 137 -7.20 -6.48 41.10
C GLY A 137 -8.45 -5.61 41.12
N ARG A 138 -8.64 -4.75 40.10
CA ARG A 138 -9.80 -3.84 39.95
C ARG A 138 -10.79 -4.27 38.87
N ALA A 139 -10.50 -5.36 38.14
CA ALA A 139 -11.35 -5.82 37.03
C ALA A 139 -12.66 -6.38 37.55
N ARG A 140 -13.77 -6.11 36.85
CA ARG A 140 -15.10 -6.64 37.17
C ARG A 140 -15.51 -7.84 36.32
N GLY A 141 -14.77 -8.10 35.24
CA GLY A 141 -15.00 -9.19 34.31
C GLY A 141 -14.59 -10.55 34.88
N GLU A 142 -15.35 -11.57 34.51
CA GLU A 142 -14.94 -12.98 34.64
C GLU A 142 -13.87 -13.31 33.60
N PHE A 143 -13.93 -12.63 32.45
CA PHE A 143 -12.97 -12.76 31.36
C PHE A 143 -12.22 -11.45 31.11
N ILE A 144 -10.93 -11.56 30.81
CA ILE A 144 -10.02 -10.44 30.62
C ILE A 144 -9.49 -10.46 29.19
N ALA A 145 -9.94 -9.52 28.36
CA ALA A 145 -9.42 -9.34 27.00
C ALA A 145 -8.25 -8.37 27.02
N ILE A 146 -7.14 -8.68 26.35
CA ILE A 146 -5.91 -7.87 26.41
C ILE A 146 -5.51 -7.42 25.00
N PHE A 147 -5.29 -6.12 24.83
CA PHE A 147 -4.82 -5.54 23.57
C PHE A 147 -3.69 -4.54 23.78
N ASP A 148 -2.55 -4.79 23.12
CA ASP A 148 -1.42 -3.86 23.06
C ASP A 148 -1.74 -2.62 22.21
N ALA A 149 -1.01 -1.54 22.49
CA ALA A 149 -1.20 -0.20 21.90
C ALA A 149 -1.31 -0.16 20.37
N ASP A 150 -0.68 -1.10 19.67
CA ASP A 150 -0.63 -1.17 18.21
C ASP A 150 -1.74 -2.00 17.57
N PHE A 151 -2.58 -2.68 18.35
CA PHE A 151 -3.64 -3.57 17.86
C PHE A 151 -4.96 -2.84 17.60
N VAL A 152 -5.73 -3.37 16.65
CA VAL A 152 -7.07 -2.91 16.32
C VAL A 152 -8.01 -4.12 16.29
N PRO A 153 -8.65 -4.49 17.41
CA PRO A 153 -9.57 -5.62 17.42
C PRO A 153 -10.78 -5.38 16.52
N PRO A 154 -11.26 -6.40 15.77
CA PRO A 154 -12.48 -6.29 15.01
C PRO A 154 -13.70 -6.19 15.96
N PRO A 155 -14.80 -5.54 15.56
CA PRO A 155 -15.98 -5.35 16.42
C PRO A 155 -16.54 -6.66 17.01
N ASP A 156 -16.53 -7.74 16.24
CA ASP A 156 -17.08 -9.05 16.61
C ASP A 156 -16.08 -9.92 17.41
N PHE A 157 -14.94 -9.38 17.84
CA PHE A 157 -13.89 -10.14 18.52
C PHE A 157 -14.41 -10.90 19.75
N LEU A 158 -15.09 -10.22 20.68
CA LEU A 158 -15.61 -10.85 21.90
C LEU A 158 -16.72 -11.85 21.61
N ARG A 159 -17.59 -11.57 20.63
CA ARG A 159 -18.65 -12.48 20.17
C ARG A 159 -18.08 -13.82 19.70
N LYS A 160 -16.91 -13.80 19.06
CA LYS A 160 -16.23 -14.99 18.53
C LYS A 160 -15.35 -15.69 19.56
N THR A 161 -14.83 -15.00 20.57
CA THR A 161 -13.97 -15.63 21.58
C THR A 161 -14.72 -16.18 22.78
N ILE A 162 -15.74 -15.47 23.28
CA ILE A 162 -16.42 -15.82 24.53
C ILE A 162 -17.11 -17.20 24.52
N PRO A 163 -17.77 -17.64 23.43
CA PRO A 163 -18.41 -18.95 23.37
C PRO A 163 -17.50 -20.15 23.70
N HIS A 164 -16.19 -20.05 23.46
CA HIS A 164 -15.23 -21.12 23.79
C HIS A 164 -15.07 -21.40 25.28
N PHE A 165 -15.45 -20.46 26.14
CA PHE A 165 -15.37 -20.64 27.59
C PHE A 165 -16.55 -21.42 28.18
N VAL A 166 -17.47 -21.92 27.34
CA VAL A 166 -18.43 -22.96 27.75
C VAL A 166 -17.72 -24.18 28.33
N ASP A 167 -16.50 -24.44 27.85
CA ASP A 167 -15.62 -25.43 28.43
C ASP A 167 -14.88 -24.84 29.66
N PRO A 168 -15.11 -25.39 30.86
CA PRO A 168 -14.53 -24.85 32.09
C PRO A 168 -13.00 -25.01 32.14
N GLY A 169 -12.41 -25.91 31.36
CA GLY A 169 -10.96 -26.12 31.30
C GLY A 169 -10.21 -25.16 30.38
N VAL A 170 -10.92 -24.27 29.64
CA VAL A 170 -10.28 -23.27 28.79
C VAL A 170 -9.87 -22.05 29.62
N ALA A 171 -8.58 -21.79 29.66
CA ALA A 171 -8.00 -20.59 30.27
C ALA A 171 -7.92 -19.43 29.28
N VAL A 172 -7.62 -19.70 28.01
CA VAL A 172 -7.33 -18.64 27.03
C VAL A 172 -7.91 -18.97 25.68
N VAL A 173 -8.43 -17.94 25.01
CA VAL A 173 -8.74 -17.97 23.58
C VAL A 173 -7.85 -16.93 22.89
N GLN A 174 -6.88 -17.39 22.11
CA GLN A 174 -5.92 -16.56 21.37
C GLN A 174 -6.37 -16.43 19.92
N ALA A 175 -6.46 -15.19 19.43
CA ALA A 175 -6.70 -14.89 18.03
C ALA A 175 -5.38 -14.73 17.25
N ARG A 176 -5.46 -14.84 15.92
CA ARG A 176 -4.32 -14.62 15.02
C ARG A 176 -3.98 -13.14 14.89
N TRP A 177 -2.68 -12.85 14.83
CA TRP A 177 -2.20 -11.51 14.50
C TRP A 177 -2.30 -11.24 12.99
N GLY A 178 -2.91 -10.11 12.64
CA GLY A 178 -2.84 -9.50 11.31
C GLY A 178 -1.85 -8.33 11.28
N HIS A 179 -1.70 -7.69 10.12
CA HIS A 179 -0.70 -6.64 9.93
C HIS A 179 -1.33 -5.41 9.26
N LEU A 180 -1.30 -4.26 9.92
CA LEU A 180 -1.84 -2.99 9.40
C LEU A 180 -0.97 -2.40 8.27
N ASN A 181 0.34 -2.61 8.35
CA ASN A 181 1.35 -1.98 7.48
C ASN A 181 2.30 -3.02 6.84
N ARG A 182 1.77 -4.20 6.49
CA ARG A 182 2.52 -5.32 5.87
C ARG A 182 3.44 -4.84 4.74
N ASP A 183 2.87 -4.16 3.75
CA ASP A 183 3.56 -3.77 2.53
C ASP A 183 4.24 -2.38 2.61
N PHE A 184 4.41 -1.82 3.82
CA PHE A 184 5.02 -0.50 4.00
C PHE A 184 6.52 -0.43 3.60
N SER A 185 7.27 -1.51 3.84
CA SER A 185 8.70 -1.61 3.53
C SER A 185 9.12 -3.08 3.41
N LEU A 186 10.29 -3.37 2.82
CA LEU A 186 10.85 -4.72 2.84
C LEU A 186 11.05 -5.28 4.26
N LEU A 187 11.31 -4.41 5.24
CA LEU A 187 11.43 -4.79 6.64
C LEU A 187 10.07 -5.21 7.25
N THR A 188 8.98 -4.51 6.96
CA THR A 188 7.64 -4.89 7.43
C THR A 188 7.12 -6.13 6.71
N VAL A 189 7.48 -6.31 5.43
CA VAL A 189 7.22 -7.56 4.69
C VAL A 189 7.94 -8.73 5.36
N ALA A 190 9.25 -8.61 5.61
CA ALA A 190 10.04 -9.65 6.28
C ALA A 190 9.43 -10.04 7.63
N GLN A 191 9.13 -9.06 8.48
CA GLN A 191 8.46 -9.27 9.77
C GLN A 191 7.13 -9.99 9.63
N SER A 192 6.28 -9.56 8.68
CA SER A 192 4.98 -10.18 8.46
C SER A 192 5.09 -11.65 8.05
N LEU A 193 6.10 -12.02 7.24
CA LEU A 193 6.34 -13.40 6.83
C LEU A 193 6.73 -14.27 8.02
N GLY A 194 7.62 -13.78 8.89
CA GLY A 194 8.02 -14.48 10.11
C GLY A 194 6.85 -14.71 11.06
N ILE A 195 6.06 -13.67 11.31
CA ILE A 195 4.87 -13.74 12.18
C ILE A 195 3.79 -14.64 11.57
N ASP A 196 3.60 -14.61 10.25
CA ASP A 196 2.67 -15.51 9.55
C ASP A 196 3.07 -16.98 9.72
N GLY A 197 4.37 -17.30 9.76
CA GLY A 197 4.84 -18.66 10.07
C GLY A 197 4.40 -19.13 11.47
N HIS A 198 4.61 -18.27 12.47
CA HIS A 198 4.24 -18.53 13.86
C HIS A 198 2.73 -18.70 14.03
N PHE A 199 1.94 -17.74 13.56
CA PHE A 199 0.49 -17.75 13.76
C PHE A 199 -0.29 -18.59 12.73
N GLY A 200 0.24 -18.80 11.52
CA GLY A 200 -0.43 -19.59 10.49
C GLY A 200 -0.21 -21.09 10.64
N VAL A 201 0.91 -21.50 11.24
CA VAL A 201 1.30 -22.91 11.30
C VAL A 201 1.61 -23.33 12.73
N GLU A 202 2.57 -22.69 13.39
CA GLU A 202 3.13 -23.17 14.66
C GLU A 202 2.10 -23.18 15.81
N GLN A 203 1.38 -22.07 16.01
CA GLN A 203 0.33 -21.95 17.04
C GLN A 203 -0.81 -22.96 16.81
N SER A 204 -1.25 -23.10 15.56
CA SER A 204 -2.24 -24.10 15.17
C SER A 204 -1.75 -25.53 15.39
N ALA A 205 -0.50 -25.83 15.00
CA ALA A 205 0.11 -27.15 15.17
C ALA A 205 0.13 -27.55 16.66
N ARG A 206 0.55 -26.63 17.53
CA ARG A 206 0.59 -26.87 18.97
C ARG A 206 -0.79 -27.07 19.57
N CYS A 207 -1.73 -26.16 19.26
CA CYS A 207 -3.10 -26.25 19.76
C CYS A 207 -3.76 -27.57 19.37
N TRP A 208 -3.72 -27.92 18.08
CA TRP A 208 -4.40 -29.12 17.58
C TRP A 208 -3.65 -30.42 17.89
N GLY A 209 -2.35 -30.33 18.15
CA GLY A 209 -1.47 -31.42 18.55
C GLY A 209 -1.38 -31.65 20.06
N ASN A 210 -2.18 -30.96 20.88
CA ASN A 210 -2.14 -31.01 22.35
C ASN A 210 -0.73 -30.73 22.92
N LEU A 211 -0.01 -29.77 22.33
CA LEU A 211 1.29 -29.32 22.82
C LEU A 211 1.14 -28.02 23.61
N LEU A 212 2.10 -27.76 24.50
CA LEU A 212 2.14 -26.50 25.23
C LEU A 212 2.25 -25.31 24.26
N LEU A 213 1.36 -24.35 24.46
CA LEU A 213 1.16 -23.16 23.63
C LEU A 213 1.43 -21.89 24.44
N ASN A 214 1.83 -20.80 23.79
CA ASN A 214 1.94 -19.51 24.46
C ASN A 214 0.81 -18.56 24.01
N PHE A 215 0.21 -17.86 24.98
CA PHE A 215 -0.42 -16.57 24.75
C PHE A 215 0.67 -15.58 24.33
N ASN A 216 0.39 -14.78 23.30
CA ASN A 216 1.39 -13.88 22.70
C ASN A 216 1.28 -12.45 23.29
N GLY A 217 0.66 -12.31 24.46
CA GLY A 217 0.64 -11.05 25.22
C GLY A 217 -0.43 -10.05 24.81
N THR A 218 -1.23 -10.35 23.78
CA THR A 218 -2.30 -9.49 23.23
C THR A 218 -3.18 -10.30 22.27
N ALA A 219 -4.30 -9.71 21.85
CA ALA A 219 -5.28 -10.31 20.93
C ALA A 219 -5.81 -11.65 21.42
N GLY A 220 -6.13 -11.74 22.71
CA GLY A 220 -6.80 -12.89 23.28
C GLY A 220 -7.53 -12.55 24.56
N VAL A 221 -8.37 -13.49 24.98
CA VAL A 221 -9.19 -13.40 26.18
C VAL A 221 -8.74 -14.47 27.16
N TRP A 222 -8.57 -14.09 28.42
CA TRP A 222 -8.24 -14.98 29.53
C TRP A 222 -9.45 -15.17 30.43
N ARG A 223 -9.61 -16.36 30.98
CA ARG A 223 -10.45 -16.61 32.16
C ARG A 223 -9.70 -16.09 33.38
N ARG A 224 -10.33 -15.23 34.18
CA ARG A 224 -9.72 -14.62 35.37
C ARG A 224 -9.23 -15.66 36.37
N SER A 225 -10.06 -16.66 36.68
CA SER A 225 -9.70 -17.71 37.63
C SER A 225 -8.48 -18.52 37.21
N ALA A 226 -8.24 -18.67 35.90
CA ALA A 226 -7.04 -19.32 35.40
C ALA A 226 -5.78 -18.46 35.60
N ILE A 227 -5.89 -17.13 35.47
CA ILE A 227 -4.78 -16.22 35.80
C ILE A 227 -4.44 -16.32 37.29
N GLU A 228 -5.46 -16.28 38.15
CA GLU A 228 -5.32 -16.34 39.61
C GLU A 228 -4.74 -17.68 40.07
N ASP A 229 -5.30 -18.80 39.60
CA ASP A 229 -4.82 -20.15 39.89
C ASP A 229 -3.37 -20.36 39.41
N ALA A 230 -3.02 -19.79 38.24
CA ALA A 230 -1.66 -19.85 37.74
C ALA A 230 -0.64 -19.09 38.63
N GLY A 231 -1.10 -18.23 39.54
CA GLY A 231 -0.26 -17.38 40.41
C GLY A 231 -0.15 -15.93 39.95
N GLY A 232 -1.03 -15.47 39.05
CA GLY A 232 -1.09 -14.09 38.58
C GLY A 232 -0.02 -13.70 37.55
N TRP A 233 -0.03 -12.42 37.19
CA TRP A 233 0.99 -11.79 36.36
C TRP A 233 2.28 -11.58 37.17
N THR A 234 3.34 -12.29 36.81
CA THR A 234 4.67 -12.10 37.41
C THR A 234 5.55 -11.27 36.48
N HIS A 235 6.43 -10.45 37.05
CA HIS A 235 7.30 -9.52 36.31
C HIS A 235 8.79 -9.88 36.46
N ASP A 236 9.07 -11.12 36.84
CA ASP A 236 10.41 -11.69 37.00
C ASP A 236 11.03 -12.13 35.66
N THR A 237 10.21 -12.24 34.60
CA THR A 237 10.62 -12.45 33.22
C THR A 237 10.13 -11.30 32.34
N LEU A 238 10.82 -11.01 31.22
CA LEU A 238 10.40 -9.99 30.25
C LEU A 238 9.23 -10.42 29.33
N THR A 239 8.85 -11.70 29.38
CA THR A 239 7.73 -12.30 28.64
C THR A 239 6.77 -12.93 29.64
N GLU A 240 6.10 -12.07 30.41
CA GLU A 240 5.13 -12.43 31.44
C GLU A 240 3.97 -13.29 30.90
N ASP A 241 3.66 -13.10 29.62
CA ASP A 241 2.61 -13.76 28.85
C ASP A 241 2.95 -15.22 28.56
N LEU A 242 4.17 -15.47 28.07
CA LEU A 242 4.69 -16.82 27.85
C LEU A 242 4.78 -17.59 29.17
N ASP A 243 5.29 -16.93 30.21
CA ASP A 243 5.41 -17.50 31.55
C ASP A 243 4.06 -17.92 32.15
N LEU A 244 3.07 -17.02 32.12
CA LEU A 244 1.72 -17.29 32.61
C LEU A 244 1.05 -18.44 31.82
N SER A 245 1.24 -18.48 30.51
CA SER A 245 0.68 -19.53 29.64
C SER A 245 1.15 -20.91 30.03
N TYR A 246 2.45 -21.07 30.30
CA TYR A 246 3.03 -22.34 30.70
C TYR A 246 2.59 -22.72 32.11
N ARG A 247 2.61 -21.79 33.07
CA ARG A 247 2.14 -22.04 34.44
C ARG A 247 0.68 -22.47 34.48
N ALA A 248 -0.19 -21.87 33.68
CA ALA A 248 -1.60 -22.26 33.58
C ALA A 248 -1.73 -23.70 33.02
N GLN A 249 -1.06 -24.01 31.91
CA GLN A 249 -1.14 -25.35 31.31
C GLN A 249 -0.52 -26.45 32.18
N LEU A 250 0.52 -26.16 32.97
CA LEU A 250 1.07 -27.09 33.96
C LEU A 250 0.08 -27.40 35.10
N ARG A 251 -0.92 -26.55 35.32
CA ARG A 251 -2.05 -26.80 36.22
C ARG A 251 -3.26 -27.43 35.53
N GLY A 252 -3.13 -27.84 34.27
CA GLY A 252 -4.19 -28.54 33.52
C GLY A 252 -5.11 -27.63 32.71
N TRP A 253 -4.90 -26.31 32.72
CA TRP A 253 -5.65 -25.40 31.86
C TRP A 253 -5.30 -25.56 30.39
N ARG A 254 -6.24 -25.26 29.50
CA ARG A 254 -6.04 -25.30 28.04
C ARG A 254 -6.09 -23.93 27.39
N ILE A 255 -5.33 -23.78 26.31
CA ILE A 255 -5.36 -22.62 25.44
C ILE A 255 -5.99 -23.05 24.11
N VAL A 256 -7.02 -22.31 23.68
CA VAL A 256 -7.66 -22.46 22.37
C VAL A 256 -7.08 -21.40 21.44
N TYR A 257 -6.69 -21.80 20.24
CA TYR A 257 -6.21 -20.90 19.21
C TYR A 257 -7.18 -20.85 18.02
N ARG A 258 -7.58 -19.63 17.62
CA ARG A 258 -8.52 -19.36 16.53
C ARG A 258 -7.83 -18.65 15.36
N PRO A 259 -7.30 -19.38 14.35
CA PRO A 259 -6.53 -18.80 13.26
C PRO A 259 -7.34 -17.92 12.29
N GLU A 260 -8.65 -18.15 12.19
CA GLU A 260 -9.58 -17.37 11.34
C GLU A 260 -10.03 -16.05 11.98
N LEU A 261 -9.93 -15.90 13.31
CA LEU A 261 -10.15 -14.61 13.96
C LEU A 261 -8.86 -13.77 13.90
N VAL A 262 -8.90 -12.67 13.16
CA VAL A 262 -7.71 -11.84 12.90
C VAL A 262 -7.79 -10.51 13.65
N CYS A 263 -6.75 -10.21 14.43
CA CYS A 263 -6.57 -8.94 15.11
C CYS A 263 -5.32 -8.23 14.55
N PRO A 264 -5.47 -7.22 13.68
CA PRO A 264 -4.33 -6.57 13.03
C PRO A 264 -3.54 -5.62 13.94
N ALA A 265 -2.21 -5.58 13.75
CA ALA A 265 -1.29 -4.72 14.49
C ALA A 265 -0.29 -3.96 13.59
N GLU A 266 0.28 -2.87 14.11
CA GLU A 266 1.34 -2.08 13.45
C GLU A 266 2.74 -2.67 13.68
N LEU A 267 3.38 -3.10 12.59
CA LEU A 267 4.76 -3.60 12.58
C LEU A 267 5.78 -2.45 12.71
N PRO A 268 6.88 -2.66 13.43
CA PRO A 268 8.02 -1.72 13.46
C PRO A 268 8.53 -1.38 12.06
N VAL A 269 8.59 -0.09 11.73
CA VAL A 269 9.11 0.39 10.44
C VAL A 269 10.61 0.72 10.45
N LEU A 270 11.22 0.73 11.63
CA LEU A 270 12.65 0.96 11.83
C LEU A 270 13.34 -0.33 12.27
N ILE A 271 14.52 -0.62 11.69
CA ILE A 271 15.31 -1.81 12.05
C ILE A 271 15.68 -1.83 13.53
N THR A 272 15.90 -0.65 14.14
CA THR A 272 16.27 -0.57 15.55
C THR A 272 15.06 -0.88 16.45
N GLY A 273 13.86 -0.45 16.04
CA GLY A 273 12.60 -0.85 16.69
C GLY A 273 12.37 -2.35 16.61
N PHE A 274 12.58 -2.96 15.43
CA PHE A 274 12.51 -4.40 15.25
C PHE A 274 13.54 -5.15 16.12
N LYS A 275 14.81 -4.73 16.13
CA LYS A 275 15.86 -5.31 17.00
C LYS A 275 15.52 -5.18 18.48
N SER A 276 14.93 -4.06 18.91
CA SER A 276 14.49 -3.91 20.31
C SER A 276 13.40 -4.92 20.67
N GLN A 277 12.45 -5.14 19.75
CA GLN A 277 11.40 -6.15 19.93
C GLN A 277 11.99 -7.56 19.99
N GLN A 278 12.85 -7.94 19.04
CA GLN A 278 13.49 -9.26 19.01
C GLN A 278 14.36 -9.54 20.25
N ARG A 279 15.14 -8.55 20.71
CA ARG A 279 15.95 -8.70 21.94
C ARG A 279 15.08 -8.96 23.17
N ARG A 280 13.94 -8.28 23.28
CA ARG A 280 13.01 -8.45 24.40
C ARG A 280 12.39 -9.84 24.39
N TRP A 281 11.91 -10.30 23.23
CA TRP A 281 11.37 -11.65 23.09
C TRP A 281 12.43 -12.71 23.37
N ALA A 282 13.63 -12.59 22.80
CA ALA A 282 14.70 -13.55 23.01
C ALA A 282 15.15 -13.64 24.47
N LYS A 283 15.38 -12.50 25.13
CA LYS A 283 15.77 -12.48 26.53
C LYS A 283 14.65 -13.05 27.42
N GLY A 284 13.41 -12.63 27.20
CA GLY A 284 12.26 -13.11 27.96
C GLY A 284 12.05 -14.62 27.81
N SER A 285 12.04 -15.13 26.58
CA SER A 285 11.88 -16.57 26.33
C SER A 285 12.93 -17.42 27.03
N ILE A 286 14.21 -16.99 27.03
CA ILE A 286 15.27 -17.72 27.72
C ILE A 286 15.17 -17.60 29.24
N GLN A 287 14.75 -16.44 29.78
CA GLN A 287 14.44 -16.31 31.20
C GLN A 287 13.30 -17.25 31.62
N THR A 288 12.23 -17.31 30.83
CA THR A 288 11.12 -18.24 31.06
C THR A 288 11.57 -19.70 30.91
N ALA A 289 12.47 -19.99 29.96
CA ALA A 289 13.07 -21.32 29.82
C ALA A 289 13.82 -21.72 31.10
N VAL A 290 14.73 -20.87 31.59
CA VAL A 290 15.48 -21.12 32.82
C VAL A 290 14.55 -21.32 34.02
N LYS A 291 13.47 -20.54 34.11
CA LYS A 291 12.49 -20.62 35.19
C LYS A 291 11.63 -21.89 35.13
N LEU A 292 11.06 -22.20 33.97
CA LEU A 292 9.96 -23.19 33.85
C LEU A 292 10.38 -24.54 33.29
N LEU A 293 11.51 -24.66 32.58
CA LEU A 293 11.98 -25.97 32.08
C LEU A 293 12.09 -27.05 33.15
N PRO A 294 12.66 -26.77 34.35
CA PRO A 294 12.72 -27.78 35.41
C PRO A 294 11.34 -28.32 35.79
N ASP A 295 10.34 -27.44 35.86
CA ASP A 295 8.98 -27.83 36.23
C ASP A 295 8.27 -28.58 35.09
N VAL A 296 8.47 -28.16 33.84
CA VAL A 296 8.00 -28.90 32.65
C VAL A 296 8.57 -30.33 32.62
N LEU A 297 9.85 -30.49 32.95
CA LEU A 297 10.50 -31.81 32.95
C LEU A 297 9.98 -32.71 34.08
N ARG A 298 9.61 -32.13 35.24
CA ARG A 298 9.01 -32.85 36.37
C ARG A 298 7.52 -33.13 36.19
N ALA A 299 6.81 -32.31 35.41
CA ALA A 299 5.38 -32.43 35.21
C ALA A 299 4.98 -33.78 34.58
N PRO A 300 3.75 -34.28 34.85
CA PRO A 300 3.22 -35.52 34.28
C PRO A 300 2.78 -35.34 32.81
N LEU A 301 3.66 -34.81 31.98
CA LEU A 301 3.46 -34.59 30.55
C LEU A 301 4.12 -35.71 29.73
N PRO A 302 3.57 -36.06 28.54
CA PRO A 302 4.23 -36.98 27.61
C PRO A 302 5.63 -36.50 27.24
N ALA A 303 6.57 -37.43 27.04
CA ALA A 303 7.95 -37.11 26.66
C ALA A 303 8.03 -36.21 25.41
N TRP A 304 7.14 -36.44 24.44
CA TRP A 304 7.00 -35.61 23.24
C TRP A 304 6.61 -34.16 23.54
N ALA A 305 5.67 -33.94 24.47
CA ALA A 305 5.26 -32.60 24.88
C ALA A 305 6.39 -31.88 25.63
N LYS A 306 7.17 -32.60 26.45
CA LYS A 306 8.37 -32.07 27.13
C LYS A 306 9.45 -31.64 26.14
N TYR A 307 9.71 -32.47 25.13
CA TYR A 307 10.63 -32.13 24.05
C TYR A 307 10.17 -30.87 23.28
N GLN A 308 8.89 -30.82 22.90
CA GLN A 308 8.32 -29.66 22.20
C GLN A 308 8.34 -28.38 23.03
N ALA A 309 8.14 -28.51 24.34
CA ALA A 309 8.26 -27.42 25.28
C ALA A 309 9.71 -26.91 25.39
N PHE A 310 10.69 -27.82 25.41
CA PHE A 310 12.10 -27.47 25.39
C PHE A 310 12.48 -26.71 24.13
N VAL A 311 12.14 -27.24 22.96
CA VAL A 311 12.44 -26.58 21.68
C VAL A 311 11.75 -25.23 21.57
N HIS A 312 10.52 -25.09 22.08
CA HIS A 312 9.79 -23.83 22.07
C HIS A 312 10.44 -22.75 22.94
N LEU A 313 10.67 -23.05 24.21
CA LEU A 313 11.21 -22.09 25.18
C LEU A 313 12.65 -21.67 24.84
N THR A 314 13.41 -22.57 24.22
CA THR A 314 14.81 -22.32 23.85
C THR A 314 15.01 -21.89 22.40
N TYR A 315 13.94 -21.69 21.61
CA TYR A 315 14.03 -21.44 20.16
C TYR A 315 15.00 -20.32 19.76
N TYR A 316 15.08 -19.24 20.56
CA TYR A 316 15.99 -18.12 20.31
C TYR A 316 17.48 -18.47 20.42
N MET A 317 17.84 -19.66 20.94
CA MET A 317 19.21 -20.20 20.88
C MET A 317 19.71 -20.38 19.45
N ILE A 318 18.83 -20.39 18.45
CA ILE A 318 19.22 -20.39 17.04
C ILE A 318 20.23 -19.26 16.73
N HIS A 319 20.08 -18.06 17.30
CA HIS A 319 20.96 -16.93 17.01
C HIS A 319 22.40 -17.09 17.51
N PRO A 320 22.67 -17.43 18.79
CA PRO A 320 24.04 -17.69 19.23
C PRO A 320 24.65 -18.92 18.56
N LEU A 321 23.86 -19.94 18.23
CA LEU A 321 24.35 -21.10 17.47
C LEU A 321 24.75 -20.72 16.04
N MET A 322 23.92 -19.93 15.34
CA MET A 322 24.25 -19.36 14.02
C MET A 322 25.55 -18.54 14.08
N LEU A 323 25.72 -17.70 15.11
CA LEU A 323 26.93 -16.89 15.29
C LEU A 323 28.16 -17.76 15.57
N ALA A 324 28.03 -18.81 16.39
CA ALA A 324 29.11 -19.75 16.68
C ALA A 324 29.56 -20.49 15.41
N VAL A 325 28.64 -20.99 14.58
CA VAL A 325 28.97 -21.64 13.31
C VAL A 325 29.76 -20.72 12.39
N VAL A 326 29.36 -19.45 12.26
CA VAL A 326 30.07 -18.49 11.42
C VAL A 326 31.46 -18.17 11.97
N LEU A 327 31.56 -17.80 13.25
CA LEU A 327 32.82 -17.35 13.86
C LEU A 327 33.86 -18.47 13.96
N LEU A 328 33.43 -19.73 14.06
CA LEU A 328 34.31 -20.88 14.14
C LEU A 328 34.69 -21.45 12.75
N GLY A 329 34.06 -20.96 11.67
CA GLY A 329 34.32 -21.42 10.31
C GLY A 329 35.78 -21.21 9.84
N VAL A 330 36.37 -20.02 10.07
CA VAL A 330 37.77 -19.74 9.70
C VAL A 330 38.77 -20.49 10.59
N PRO A 331 38.63 -20.49 11.94
CA PRO A 331 39.48 -21.31 12.78
C PRO A 331 39.47 -22.78 12.39
N LEU A 332 38.30 -23.34 12.03
CA LEU A 332 38.20 -24.75 11.63
C LEU A 332 38.92 -25.05 10.30
N LEU A 333 38.89 -24.12 9.33
CA LEU A 333 39.67 -24.25 8.09
C LEU A 333 41.18 -24.23 8.33
N ALA A 334 41.64 -23.39 9.26
CA ALA A 334 43.07 -23.21 9.55
C ALA A 334 43.71 -24.40 10.29
N LEU A 335 42.91 -25.35 10.77
CA LEU A 335 43.36 -26.45 11.62
C LEU A 335 43.52 -27.79 10.85
N GLU A 336 43.41 -27.75 9.52
CA GLU A 336 43.75 -28.74 8.46
C GLU A 336 43.25 -30.21 8.58
N ASP A 337 42.88 -30.74 9.75
CA ASP A 337 42.66 -32.19 9.92
C ASP A 337 41.19 -32.65 10.07
N LEU A 338 40.23 -31.74 10.24
CA LEU A 338 38.79 -32.12 10.31
C LEU A 338 38.00 -31.82 9.03
N ALA A 339 38.52 -30.93 8.18
CA ALA A 339 37.81 -30.35 7.02
C ALA A 339 38.22 -30.96 5.66
N THR A 340 39.18 -31.89 5.65
CA THR A 340 39.84 -32.39 4.42
C THR A 340 39.31 -33.72 3.89
N SER A 341 38.43 -34.42 4.61
CA SER A 341 37.66 -35.51 3.99
C SER A 341 36.46 -34.92 3.25
N THR A 342 36.55 -34.87 1.92
CA THR A 342 35.48 -34.39 1.02
C THR A 342 34.13 -35.08 1.25
N GLY A 343 34.12 -36.31 1.77
CA GLY A 343 32.90 -37.01 2.16
C GLY A 343 32.17 -36.39 3.36
N ALA A 344 32.89 -36.06 4.44
CA ALA A 344 32.27 -35.52 5.65
C ALA A 344 31.72 -34.09 5.43
N SER A 345 32.40 -33.26 4.64
CA SER A 345 31.94 -31.88 4.35
C SER A 345 30.67 -31.84 3.50
N VAL A 346 30.51 -32.77 2.56
CA VAL A 346 29.28 -32.92 1.75
C VAL A 346 28.12 -33.37 2.63
N TRP A 347 28.31 -34.40 3.47
CA TRP A 347 27.25 -34.88 4.37
C TRP A 347 26.82 -33.82 5.39
N LEU A 348 27.77 -33.09 5.98
CA LEU A 348 27.46 -31.95 6.86
C LEU A 348 26.67 -30.85 6.12
N SER A 349 27.02 -30.57 4.86
CA SER A 349 26.29 -29.59 4.03
C SER A 349 24.86 -30.04 3.70
N VAL A 350 24.65 -31.34 3.45
CA VAL A 350 23.31 -31.91 3.22
C VAL A 350 22.46 -31.85 4.47
N VAL A 351 22.98 -32.28 5.62
CA VAL A 351 22.26 -32.22 6.91
C VAL A 351 21.90 -30.78 7.27
N PHE A 352 22.85 -29.86 7.10
CA PHE A 352 22.62 -28.43 7.34
C PHE A 352 21.64 -27.81 6.34
N GLY A 353 21.68 -28.23 5.07
CA GLY A 353 20.73 -27.83 4.04
C GLY A 353 19.29 -28.26 4.39
N VAL A 354 19.10 -29.51 4.79
CA VAL A 354 17.79 -30.02 5.22
C VAL A 354 17.27 -29.23 6.42
N ALA A 355 18.12 -29.00 7.43
CA ALA A 355 17.76 -28.21 8.61
C ALA A 355 17.36 -26.76 8.26
N THR A 356 18.10 -26.11 7.36
CA THR A 356 17.84 -24.72 6.96
C THR A 356 16.56 -24.58 6.14
N LEU A 357 16.22 -25.59 5.32
CA LEU A 357 14.99 -25.61 4.53
C LEU A 357 13.73 -25.80 5.38
N GLY A 358 13.85 -26.30 6.62
CA GLY A 358 12.72 -26.51 7.53
C GLY A 358 11.89 -25.24 7.77
N PRO A 359 12.46 -24.19 8.38
CA PRO A 359 11.77 -22.92 8.56
C PRO A 359 11.28 -22.31 7.24
N GLY A 360 12.07 -22.42 6.17
CA GLY A 360 11.66 -21.97 4.84
C GLY A 360 10.39 -22.66 4.34
N SER A 361 10.29 -23.97 4.47
CA SER A 361 9.11 -24.76 4.09
C SER A 361 7.87 -24.39 4.91
N MET A 362 8.05 -24.18 6.23
CA MET A 362 6.99 -23.74 7.13
C MET A 362 6.47 -22.35 6.71
N LEU A 363 7.36 -21.42 6.38
CA LEU A 363 7.00 -20.08 5.90
C LEU A 363 6.25 -20.15 4.57
N VAL A 364 6.73 -20.92 3.60
CA VAL A 364 6.04 -21.13 2.31
C VAL A 364 4.62 -21.65 2.54
N TYR A 365 4.48 -22.67 3.37
CA TYR A 365 3.19 -23.28 3.66
C TYR A 365 2.27 -22.32 4.43
N ALA A 366 2.80 -21.55 5.37
CA ALA A 366 2.03 -20.51 6.07
C ALA A 366 1.44 -19.51 5.09
N GLN A 367 2.22 -19.06 4.09
CA GLN A 367 1.71 -18.18 3.05
C GLN A 367 0.58 -18.84 2.26
N ARG A 368 0.74 -20.12 1.89
CA ARG A 368 -0.30 -20.91 1.19
C ARG A 368 -1.61 -20.99 1.96
N VAL A 369 -1.57 -21.18 3.27
CA VAL A 369 -2.76 -21.29 4.11
C VAL A 369 -3.41 -19.94 4.37
N LEU A 370 -2.60 -18.89 4.53
CA LEU A 370 -3.10 -17.59 4.99
C LEU A 370 -3.53 -16.64 3.87
N ASP A 371 -3.03 -16.78 2.64
CA ASP A 371 -3.56 -15.97 1.53
C ASP A 371 -3.52 -16.68 0.15
N PRO A 372 -4.65 -16.68 -0.60
CA PRO A 372 -4.79 -17.34 -1.91
C PRO A 372 -3.74 -16.94 -2.97
N GLY A 373 -3.16 -15.75 -2.87
CA GLY A 373 -2.11 -15.22 -3.76
C GLY A 373 -0.68 -15.59 -3.35
N TRP A 374 -0.48 -16.59 -2.49
CA TRP A 374 0.82 -16.95 -1.91
C TRP A 374 1.95 -17.19 -2.92
N LEU A 375 1.67 -17.72 -4.12
CA LEU A 375 2.69 -17.95 -5.15
C LEU A 375 3.42 -16.66 -5.57
N GLY A 376 2.73 -15.51 -5.53
CA GLY A 376 3.35 -14.21 -5.79
C GLY A 376 4.24 -13.70 -4.67
N ARG A 377 4.13 -14.28 -3.47
CA ARG A 377 4.86 -13.86 -2.24
C ARG A 377 6.08 -14.72 -1.94
N ILE A 378 6.23 -15.90 -2.54
CA ILE A 378 7.38 -16.79 -2.35
C ILE A 378 8.71 -16.07 -2.63
N TRP A 379 8.76 -15.23 -3.67
CA TRP A 379 9.96 -14.47 -4.02
C TRP A 379 10.39 -13.45 -2.96
N ARG A 380 9.52 -13.13 -1.99
CA ARG A 380 9.83 -12.24 -0.86
C ARG A 380 10.38 -12.99 0.35
N LEU A 381 10.34 -14.33 0.38
CA LEU A 381 10.87 -15.13 1.50
C LEU A 381 12.37 -14.93 1.80
N PRO A 382 13.25 -14.65 0.82
CA PRO A 382 14.63 -14.31 1.12
C PRO A 382 14.77 -13.10 2.06
N THR A 383 13.81 -12.15 2.06
CA THR A 383 13.93 -10.95 2.91
C THR A 383 13.87 -11.29 4.40
N ILE A 384 13.03 -12.25 4.82
CA ILE A 384 12.99 -12.70 6.21
C ILE A 384 14.22 -13.53 6.57
N MET A 385 14.79 -14.30 5.64
CA MET A 385 16.06 -15.00 5.89
C MET A 385 17.21 -14.02 6.11
N ILE A 386 17.32 -12.99 5.24
CA ILE A 386 18.34 -11.93 5.36
C ILE A 386 18.17 -11.16 6.67
N VAL A 387 16.95 -10.70 6.99
CA VAL A 387 16.70 -9.94 8.22
C VAL A 387 16.89 -10.82 9.46
N GLY A 388 16.43 -12.06 9.44
CA GLY A 388 16.54 -13.02 10.54
C GLY A 388 17.99 -13.36 10.90
N VAL A 389 18.84 -13.56 9.88
CA VAL A 389 20.28 -13.74 10.09
C VAL A 389 20.93 -12.44 10.54
N GLY A 390 20.58 -11.31 9.92
CA GLY A 390 21.21 -10.02 10.23
C GLY A 390 20.99 -9.51 11.65
N VAL A 391 19.89 -9.91 12.32
CA VAL A 391 19.67 -9.56 13.75
C VAL A 391 20.39 -10.48 14.73
N ALA A 392 21.03 -11.57 14.27
CA ALA A 392 21.59 -12.62 15.11
C ALA A 392 22.60 -12.12 16.15
N TRP A 393 23.44 -11.14 15.81
CA TRP A 393 24.35 -10.53 16.77
C TRP A 393 23.59 -9.92 17.96
N SER A 394 22.67 -9.00 17.67
CA SER A 394 21.92 -8.27 18.71
C SER A 394 21.05 -9.19 19.56
N THR A 395 20.47 -10.22 18.96
CA THR A 395 19.64 -11.23 19.65
C THR A 395 20.51 -12.18 20.48
N SER A 396 21.69 -12.57 20.01
CA SER A 396 22.63 -13.42 20.77
C SER A 396 23.07 -12.75 22.07
N LEU A 397 23.36 -11.44 22.03
CA LEU A 397 23.68 -10.67 23.24
C LEU A 397 22.53 -10.67 24.25
N ALA A 398 21.27 -10.63 23.76
CA ALA A 398 20.10 -10.70 24.61
C ALA A 398 19.90 -12.08 25.25
N VAL A 399 20.14 -13.16 24.48
CA VAL A 399 20.13 -14.55 24.97
C VAL A 399 21.21 -14.76 26.03
N LEU A 400 22.46 -14.36 25.76
CA LEU A 400 23.55 -14.47 26.74
C LEU A 400 23.26 -13.64 28.00
N GLY A 401 22.72 -12.43 27.83
CA GLY A 401 22.32 -11.57 28.92
C GLY A 401 21.16 -12.11 29.77
N ALA A 402 20.38 -13.07 29.27
CA ALA A 402 19.34 -13.76 30.04
C ALA A 402 19.93 -14.63 31.15
N PHE A 403 21.05 -15.31 30.88
CA PHE A 403 21.74 -16.18 31.84
C PHE A 403 22.50 -15.40 32.93
N VAL A 404 22.94 -14.18 32.63
CA VAL A 404 23.76 -13.35 33.56
C VAL A 404 22.90 -12.52 34.53
N GLY A 405 21.59 -12.38 34.28
CA GLY A 405 20.63 -11.78 35.23
C GLY A 405 20.72 -10.26 35.46
N ARG A 406 21.61 -9.54 34.75
CA ARG A 406 22.02 -8.17 35.11
C ARG A 406 21.19 -6.99 34.58
N ASP A 407 20.17 -7.21 33.74
CA ASP A 407 19.34 -6.09 33.23
C ASP A 407 17.89 -6.50 33.02
N ARG A 408 16.95 -5.82 33.68
CA ARG A 408 15.50 -6.07 33.57
C ARG A 408 14.74 -4.92 32.92
N GLU A 409 15.45 -3.95 32.36
CA GLU A 409 14.85 -2.72 31.83
C GLU A 409 14.08 -2.99 30.52
N PHE A 410 12.78 -2.65 30.53
CA PHE A 410 11.94 -2.70 29.34
C PHE A 410 12.19 -1.47 28.46
N ILE A 411 12.78 -1.70 27.28
CA ILE A 411 12.93 -0.66 26.25
C ILE A 411 11.75 -0.77 25.27
N ARG A 412 10.91 0.27 25.24
CA ARG A 412 9.74 0.32 24.36
C ARG A 412 10.10 0.28 22.88
N THR A 413 9.18 -0.20 22.06
CA THR A 413 9.33 -0.24 20.61
C THR A 413 8.56 0.93 19.99
N PRO A 414 9.22 1.91 19.36
CA PRO A 414 8.55 3.08 18.83
C PRO A 414 7.48 2.74 17.78
N LYS A 415 6.26 3.26 17.95
CA LYS A 415 5.17 3.20 16.99
C LYS A 415 4.92 4.57 16.36
N PHE A 416 4.44 4.60 15.12
CA PHE A 416 4.30 5.84 14.35
C PHE A 416 2.87 6.07 13.85
N GLY A 417 1.92 5.19 14.13
CA GLY A 417 0.53 5.31 13.68
C GLY A 417 0.38 5.00 12.19
N ILE A 418 1.24 4.15 11.63
CA ILE A 418 1.19 3.77 10.21
C ILE A 418 0.16 2.65 10.04
N GLY A 419 -0.90 2.94 9.28
CA GLY A 419 -2.01 2.02 9.02
C GLY A 419 -2.19 1.71 7.53
N PRO A 420 -3.31 1.05 7.15
CA PRO A 420 -3.61 0.71 5.76
C PRO A 420 -3.68 1.90 4.80
N GLY A 421 -3.95 3.11 5.32
CA GLY A 421 -3.93 4.38 4.58
C GLY A 421 -2.55 5.04 4.45
N GLY A 422 -1.47 4.35 4.85
CA GLY A 422 -0.10 4.87 4.78
C GLY A 422 0.32 5.78 5.95
N GLY A 423 1.43 6.51 5.77
CA GLY A 423 1.99 7.44 6.76
C GLY A 423 3.51 7.57 6.67
N HIS A 424 4.11 8.51 7.42
CA HIS A 424 5.57 8.65 7.53
C HIS A 424 6.05 8.61 8.98
N TRP A 425 7.28 8.15 9.19
CA TRP A 425 7.98 8.16 10.49
C TRP A 425 8.98 9.31 10.62
N ARG A 426 9.45 9.88 9.50
CA ARG A 426 10.39 11.01 9.49
C ARG A 426 9.73 12.25 10.07
N GLY A 427 10.39 12.94 10.99
CA GLY A 427 9.87 14.13 11.68
C GLY A 427 9.00 13.84 12.92
N LYS A 428 8.68 12.58 13.24
CA LYS A 428 7.94 12.19 14.46
C LYS A 428 8.90 11.98 15.63
N GLY A 429 8.58 12.45 16.83
CA GLY A 429 9.51 12.68 17.95
C GLY A 429 10.24 11.49 18.63
N TYR A 430 10.14 10.26 18.13
CA TYR A 430 10.75 9.10 18.81
C TYR A 430 12.11 8.71 18.21
N ARG A 431 13.17 8.81 19.05
CA ARG A 431 14.59 8.73 18.67
C ARG A 431 15.23 7.45 19.20
N ASP A 432 16.11 6.83 18.41
CA ASP A 432 17.03 5.79 18.89
C ASP A 432 18.49 6.31 18.86
N ARG A 433 19.30 5.93 19.85
CA ARG A 433 20.56 6.62 20.20
C ARG A 433 21.83 5.80 20.01
N ARG A 434 21.78 4.53 19.57
CA ARG A 434 22.96 3.63 19.59
C ARG A 434 23.36 3.05 18.22
N PRO A 435 24.12 3.78 17.38
CA PRO A 435 24.57 3.32 16.06
C PRO A 435 25.66 2.24 16.10
N TRP A 436 26.40 2.08 17.21
CA TRP A 436 27.56 1.19 17.34
C TRP A 436 27.25 -0.29 17.03
N GLY A 437 26.04 -0.76 17.36
CA GLY A 437 25.64 -2.13 17.04
C GLY A 437 25.65 -2.43 15.53
N GLY A 438 25.40 -1.42 14.69
CA GLY A 438 25.45 -1.58 13.25
C GLY A 438 26.86 -1.72 12.69
N VAL A 439 27.87 -1.15 13.36
CA VAL A 439 29.28 -1.30 12.96
C VAL A 439 29.74 -2.74 13.15
N VAL A 440 29.41 -3.35 14.29
CA VAL A 440 29.75 -4.76 14.55
C VAL A 440 29.08 -5.69 13.55
N GLU A 441 27.82 -5.43 13.21
CA GLU A 441 27.10 -6.19 12.17
C GLU A 441 27.78 -6.05 10.81
N VAL A 442 28.23 -4.85 10.42
CA VAL A 442 29.00 -4.69 9.17
C VAL A 442 30.31 -5.48 9.20
N LEU A 443 31.04 -5.44 10.30
CA LEU A 443 32.29 -6.22 10.46
C LEU A 443 32.04 -7.73 10.38
N LEU A 444 30.96 -8.23 10.97
CA LEU A 444 30.56 -9.64 10.84
C LEU A 444 30.21 -10.00 9.41
N GLY A 445 29.55 -9.10 8.67
CA GLY A 445 29.27 -9.29 7.25
C GLY A 445 30.54 -9.36 6.40
N LEU A 446 31.51 -8.49 6.65
CA LEU A 446 32.83 -8.53 6.00
C LEU A 446 33.61 -9.80 6.34
N TYR A 447 33.54 -10.23 7.61
CA TYR A 447 34.12 -11.50 8.04
C TYR A 447 33.49 -12.68 7.28
N CYS A 448 32.16 -12.74 7.13
CA CYS A 448 31.49 -13.79 6.36
C CYS A 448 31.92 -13.81 4.88
N ALA A 449 32.09 -12.64 4.27
CA ALA A 449 32.56 -12.53 2.89
C ALA A 449 33.99 -13.05 2.72
N TRP A 450 34.87 -12.73 3.68
CA TRP A 450 36.23 -13.25 3.72
C TRP A 450 36.25 -14.76 3.94
N THR A 451 35.44 -15.28 4.86
CA THR A 451 35.25 -16.72 5.07
C THR A 451 34.78 -17.41 3.80
N ALA A 452 33.79 -16.86 3.10
CA ALA A 452 33.30 -17.42 1.82
C ALA A 452 34.42 -17.52 0.77
N TRP A 453 35.25 -16.49 0.66
CA TRP A 453 36.39 -16.49 -0.24
C TRP A 453 37.45 -17.55 0.13
N LEU A 454 37.70 -17.76 1.43
CA LEU A 454 38.58 -18.85 1.89
C LEU A 454 38.00 -20.23 1.54
N PHE A 455 36.73 -20.49 1.85
CA PHE A 455 36.08 -21.76 1.49
C PHE A 455 36.08 -22.02 -0.03
N TRP A 456 35.90 -20.97 -0.84
CA TRP A 456 36.01 -21.04 -2.30
C TRP A 456 37.43 -21.44 -2.76
N ARG A 457 38.48 -20.84 -2.19
CA ARG A 457 39.88 -21.17 -2.48
C ARG A 457 40.23 -22.63 -2.16
N HIS A 458 39.64 -23.19 -1.11
CA HIS A 458 39.86 -24.57 -0.68
C HIS A 458 38.90 -25.59 -1.34
N GLY A 459 38.15 -25.20 -2.38
CA GLY A 459 37.28 -26.09 -3.15
C GLY A 459 36.00 -26.53 -2.43
N GLN A 460 35.64 -25.90 -1.31
CA GLN A 460 34.49 -26.26 -0.47
C GLN A 460 33.24 -25.42 -0.85
N TYR A 461 32.69 -25.68 -2.03
CA TYR A 461 31.60 -24.85 -2.61
C TYR A 461 30.24 -24.99 -1.90
N GLY A 462 29.99 -26.11 -1.21
CA GLY A 462 28.70 -26.41 -0.59
C GLY A 462 28.26 -25.41 0.50
N VAL A 463 29.22 -24.73 1.13
CA VAL A 463 28.96 -23.78 2.24
C VAL A 463 28.72 -22.35 1.72
N LEU A 464 29.08 -22.04 0.47
CA LEU A 464 29.04 -20.69 -0.09
C LEU A 464 27.64 -20.04 -0.10
N PRO A 465 26.54 -20.75 -0.46
CA PRO A 465 25.21 -20.15 -0.44
C PRO A 465 24.80 -19.67 0.97
N PHE A 466 25.20 -20.40 2.01
CA PHE A 466 24.93 -20.05 3.39
C PHE A 466 25.76 -18.84 3.82
N LEU A 467 27.08 -18.86 3.60
CA LEU A 467 27.95 -17.75 3.98
C LEU A 467 27.56 -16.45 3.29
N ALA A 468 27.07 -16.53 2.07
CA ALA A 468 26.64 -15.35 1.35
C ALA A 468 25.28 -14.83 1.84
N LEU A 469 24.35 -15.71 2.26
CA LEU A 469 23.14 -15.29 2.99
C LEU A 469 23.50 -14.56 4.31
N TYR A 470 24.49 -15.07 5.05
CA TYR A 470 24.98 -14.42 6.27
C TYR A 470 25.67 -13.09 6.01
N THR A 471 26.48 -13.03 4.95
CA THR A 471 27.11 -11.79 4.47
C THR A 471 26.05 -10.73 4.16
N ALA A 472 25.03 -11.08 3.37
CA ALA A 472 23.93 -10.18 3.04
C ALA A 472 23.13 -9.77 4.28
N GLY A 473 22.80 -10.72 5.15
CA GLY A 473 22.04 -10.46 6.38
C GLY A 473 22.72 -9.44 7.29
N PHE A 474 23.98 -9.70 7.66
CA PHE A 474 24.73 -8.83 8.56
C PHE A 474 25.00 -7.44 7.95
N LEU A 475 25.33 -7.36 6.65
CA LEU A 475 25.54 -6.06 6.00
C LEU A 475 24.24 -5.26 5.89
N VAL A 476 23.14 -5.87 5.46
CA VAL A 476 21.85 -5.17 5.32
C VAL A 476 21.39 -4.64 6.68
N VAL A 477 21.38 -5.47 7.72
CA VAL A 477 20.92 -5.04 9.06
C VAL A 477 21.90 -4.03 9.69
N GLY A 478 23.21 -4.23 9.51
CA GLY A 478 24.24 -3.30 10.01
C GLY A 478 24.14 -1.93 9.37
N ILE A 479 24.06 -1.87 8.04
CA ILE A 479 23.89 -0.62 7.28
C ILE A 479 22.58 0.07 7.65
N LEU A 480 21.45 -0.66 7.69
CA LEU A 480 20.16 -0.09 8.09
C LEU A 480 20.19 0.44 9.52
N THR A 481 20.91 -0.21 10.44
CA THR A 481 21.06 0.25 11.83
C THR A 481 21.79 1.59 11.86
N ILE A 482 22.87 1.74 11.10
CA ILE A 482 23.63 3.01 11.00
C ILE A 482 22.78 4.08 10.32
N VAL A 483 22.14 3.75 9.19
CA VAL A 483 21.33 4.70 8.40
C VAL A 483 20.12 5.19 9.20
N HIS A 484 19.37 4.31 9.86
CA HIS A 484 18.22 4.73 10.67
C HIS A 484 18.62 5.54 11.90
N ALA A 485 19.79 5.25 12.50
CA ALA A 485 20.32 6.04 13.61
C ALA A 485 20.83 7.43 13.17
N THR A 486 21.38 7.56 11.96
CA THR A 486 21.97 8.80 11.43
C THR A 486 20.99 9.68 10.65
N ALA A 487 19.95 9.12 10.04
CA ALA A 487 18.91 9.84 9.29
C ALA A 487 18.09 10.84 10.15
N TRP A 488 18.30 10.83 11.46
CA TRP A 488 17.71 11.75 12.43
C TRP A 488 18.61 12.94 12.80
N GLN A 489 19.93 12.85 12.56
CA GLN A 489 20.82 13.96 12.80
C GLN A 489 20.70 14.93 11.62
N ARG A 490 20.11 16.10 11.87
CA ARG A 490 20.23 17.29 11.02
C ARG A 490 21.69 17.77 11.01
N ARG A 491 22.58 17.01 10.39
CA ARG A 491 23.84 17.47 9.79
C ARG A 491 24.15 16.54 8.61
N PRO A 492 24.56 17.06 7.46
CA PRO A 492 24.91 16.22 6.33
C PRO A 492 26.15 15.42 6.69
N LEU A 493 26.01 14.10 6.83
CA LEU A 493 27.16 13.20 6.73
C LEU A 493 27.63 13.25 5.27
N GLU A 494 28.89 13.61 5.08
CA GLU A 494 29.52 13.84 3.79
C GLU A 494 29.35 12.65 2.82
N GLY A 495 29.17 12.97 1.55
CA GLY A 495 28.76 12.04 0.50
C GLY A 495 29.69 10.85 0.24
N ARG A 496 30.91 10.82 0.79
CA ARG A 496 31.85 9.70 0.62
C ARG A 496 31.53 8.50 1.53
N ALA A 497 31.21 8.73 2.81
CA ALA A 497 30.89 7.64 3.74
C ALA A 497 29.56 6.95 3.39
N ARG A 498 28.59 7.73 2.90
CA ARG A 498 27.28 7.23 2.46
C ARG A 498 27.37 6.39 1.18
N ARG A 499 28.22 6.77 0.22
CA ARG A 499 28.48 5.98 -1.00
C ARG A 499 29.24 4.69 -0.70
N ALA A 500 30.22 4.72 0.22
CA ALA A 500 30.99 3.53 0.59
C ALA A 500 30.13 2.46 1.28
N LEU A 501 29.28 2.84 2.23
CA LEU A 501 28.39 1.90 2.93
C LEU A 501 27.29 1.32 2.02
N THR A 502 26.76 2.11 1.09
CA THR A 502 25.74 1.64 0.13
C THR A 502 26.35 0.73 -0.94
N ALA A 503 27.58 1.01 -1.38
CA ALA A 503 28.32 0.17 -2.32
C ALA A 503 28.75 -1.18 -1.70
N LEU A 504 29.15 -1.20 -0.43
CA LEU A 504 29.48 -2.44 0.30
C LEU A 504 28.26 -3.36 0.48
N GLY A 505 27.07 -2.80 0.72
CA GLY A 505 25.82 -3.57 0.80
C GLY A 505 25.36 -4.15 -0.55
N LEU A 506 25.63 -3.45 -1.66
CA LEU A 506 25.32 -3.91 -3.02
C LEU A 506 26.34 -4.93 -3.55
N ALA A 507 27.62 -4.77 -3.24
CA ALA A 507 28.67 -5.71 -3.62
C ALA A 507 28.48 -7.09 -2.98
N ALA A 508 27.97 -7.14 -1.75
CA ALA A 508 27.63 -8.39 -1.08
C ALA A 508 26.42 -9.13 -1.67
N MET A 509 25.47 -8.40 -2.29
CA MET A 509 24.34 -9.03 -3.00
C MET A 509 24.74 -9.57 -4.37
N LEU A 510 25.74 -8.96 -5.03
CA LEU A 510 26.22 -9.38 -6.35
C LEU A 510 27.10 -10.63 -6.32
N LEU A 511 27.73 -10.96 -5.18
CA LEU A 511 28.57 -12.15 -5.02
C LEU A 511 27.78 -13.48 -4.90
N LEU A 512 26.44 -13.44 -4.92
CA LEU A 512 25.56 -14.61 -4.77
C LEU A 512 24.93 -15.13 -6.08
N GLY A 513 24.99 -14.35 -7.16
CA GLY A 513 24.14 -14.55 -8.33
C GLY A 513 24.75 -15.33 -9.51
N GLY A 514 25.92 -15.96 -9.35
CA GLY A 514 26.63 -16.57 -10.47
C GLY A 514 26.64 -18.10 -10.43
N ALA A 515 25.68 -18.77 -11.08
CA ALA A 515 25.89 -19.97 -11.91
C ALA A 515 24.56 -20.59 -12.41
N LEU A 516 24.60 -21.06 -13.66
CA LEU A 516 23.66 -21.95 -14.39
C LEU A 516 22.51 -21.27 -15.16
N GLY A 517 22.75 -21.08 -16.46
CA GLY A 517 21.71 -20.92 -17.47
C GLY A 517 21.44 -22.25 -18.19
N LEU A 518 20.20 -22.44 -18.64
CA LEU A 518 19.85 -23.33 -19.75
C LEU A 518 18.69 -22.70 -20.54
N SER A 519 18.87 -22.70 -21.85
CA SER A 519 17.97 -22.22 -22.89
C SER A 519 16.88 -23.23 -23.23
N GLY A 520 15.67 -22.77 -23.53
CA GLY A 520 14.64 -23.53 -24.22
C GLY A 520 13.58 -22.60 -24.81
N GLN A 521 13.51 -22.54 -26.15
CA GLN A 521 12.47 -21.83 -26.90
C GLN A 521 11.21 -22.69 -27.02
N THR A 522 10.03 -22.07 -27.01
CA THR A 522 8.75 -22.68 -27.43
C THR A 522 8.03 -21.78 -28.45
N PRO A 523 7.26 -22.35 -29.41
CA PRO A 523 6.70 -21.63 -30.55
C PRO A 523 5.35 -20.94 -30.22
N PRO A 524 4.84 -20.05 -31.09
CA PRO A 524 3.80 -19.10 -30.71
C PRO A 524 2.38 -19.69 -30.87
N VAL A 525 1.52 -19.39 -29.89
CA VAL A 525 0.07 -19.57 -29.96
C VAL A 525 -0.55 -18.24 -30.43
N PRO A 526 -1.48 -18.21 -31.39
CA PRO A 526 -2.07 -16.96 -31.85
C PRO A 526 -3.06 -16.41 -30.79
N PRO A 527 -3.10 -15.09 -30.53
CA PRO A 527 -3.98 -14.53 -29.52
C PRO A 527 -5.42 -14.34 -30.04
N PRO A 528 -6.45 -14.55 -29.20
CA PRO A 528 -7.81 -14.09 -29.48
C PRO A 528 -7.90 -12.55 -29.43
N ALA A 529 -8.86 -11.99 -30.16
CA ALA A 529 -8.98 -10.57 -30.49
C ALA A 529 -8.79 -9.61 -29.30
N THR A 530 -7.73 -8.79 -29.38
CA THR A 530 -7.34 -7.74 -28.44
C THR A 530 -7.98 -6.40 -28.78
N VAL A 531 -8.42 -5.63 -27.78
CA VAL A 531 -9.07 -4.32 -27.97
C VAL A 531 -8.07 -3.21 -27.62
N GLY A 532 -7.44 -2.61 -28.62
CA GLY A 532 -6.54 -1.45 -28.46
C GLY A 532 -7.27 -0.13 -28.19
N LEU A 533 -6.54 0.99 -28.22
CA LEU A 533 -7.10 2.35 -28.08
C LEU A 533 -8.16 2.64 -29.16
N ALA A 534 -9.19 3.40 -28.79
CA ALA A 534 -10.23 3.82 -29.74
C ALA A 534 -9.69 4.73 -30.84
N GLN A 535 -10.26 4.57 -32.04
CA GLN A 535 -10.13 5.56 -33.10
C GLN A 535 -11.14 6.68 -32.82
N SER A 536 -10.66 7.76 -32.20
CA SER A 536 -11.44 8.95 -31.90
C SER A 536 -10.56 10.20 -32.05
N HIS A 537 -11.18 11.37 -32.07
CA HIS A 537 -10.50 12.66 -32.13
C HIS A 537 -9.71 13.02 -30.88
N TRP A 538 -10.02 12.42 -29.71
CA TRP A 538 -9.25 12.62 -28.48
C TRP A 538 -9.47 11.50 -27.44
N PRO A 539 -9.05 10.25 -27.71
CA PRO A 539 -9.44 9.08 -26.91
C PRO A 539 -8.75 8.94 -25.55
N LYS A 540 -7.70 9.72 -25.25
CA LYS A 540 -6.96 9.67 -23.98
C LYS A 540 -6.26 11.01 -23.70
N TYR A 541 -5.68 11.13 -22.49
CA TYR A 541 -4.74 12.19 -22.12
C TYR A 541 -3.78 12.54 -23.26
N ARG A 542 -3.62 13.80 -23.65
CA ARG A 542 -2.71 14.23 -24.73
C ARG A 542 -2.95 13.57 -26.10
N HIS A 543 -4.21 13.29 -26.45
CA HIS A 543 -4.68 12.81 -27.76
C HIS A 543 -4.35 11.35 -28.08
N ASP A 544 -3.09 11.01 -28.33
CA ASP A 544 -2.66 9.72 -28.91
C ASP A 544 -1.68 8.96 -28.00
N LEU A 545 -1.27 7.75 -28.40
CA LEU A 545 -0.30 6.95 -27.64
C LEU A 545 1.07 7.61 -27.49
N TRP A 546 1.40 8.55 -28.36
CA TRP A 546 2.65 9.29 -28.34
C TRP A 546 2.56 10.56 -27.49
N ASN A 547 1.38 10.84 -26.90
CA ASN A 547 1.10 12.04 -26.11
C ASN A 547 1.39 13.35 -26.89
N THR A 548 1.14 13.39 -28.20
CA THR A 548 1.52 14.55 -29.03
C THR A 548 0.78 15.84 -28.65
N GLY A 549 -0.39 15.74 -28.01
CA GLY A 549 -1.25 16.91 -27.71
C GLY A 549 -1.75 17.65 -28.94
N ARG A 550 -1.72 17.01 -30.12
CA ARG A 550 -2.08 17.60 -31.41
C ARG A 550 -3.46 17.18 -31.85
N SER A 551 -4.31 18.14 -32.19
CA SER A 551 -5.63 17.87 -32.79
C SER A 551 -5.55 17.70 -34.30
N ALA A 552 -6.50 16.95 -34.84
CA ALA A 552 -6.79 16.90 -36.28
C ALA A 552 -7.67 18.07 -36.75
N SER A 553 -8.37 18.75 -35.84
CA SER A 553 -9.30 19.84 -36.15
C SER A 553 -8.76 21.18 -35.63
N ASN A 554 -9.07 22.27 -36.33
CA ASN A 554 -8.85 23.61 -35.78
C ASN A 554 -9.84 23.86 -34.64
N GLY A 555 -9.40 24.58 -33.61
CA GLY A 555 -10.27 25.03 -32.53
C GLY A 555 -10.99 26.34 -32.86
N PRO A 556 -11.75 26.89 -31.90
CA PRO A 556 -12.50 28.12 -32.10
C PRO A 556 -11.57 29.35 -32.11
N ARG A 557 -11.93 30.34 -32.92
CA ARG A 557 -11.26 31.65 -33.01
C ARG A 557 -11.84 32.71 -32.09
N THR A 558 -12.92 32.39 -31.40
CA THR A 558 -13.59 33.26 -30.42
C THR A 558 -13.79 32.52 -29.10
N ASN A 559 -14.00 33.27 -28.02
CA ASN A 559 -14.36 32.72 -26.70
C ASN A 559 -15.88 32.49 -26.56
N ALA A 560 -16.58 32.26 -27.68
CA ALA A 560 -18.02 32.04 -27.68
C ALA A 560 -18.36 30.72 -26.98
N LEU A 561 -19.00 30.85 -25.82
CA LEU A 561 -19.42 29.72 -25.00
C LEU A 561 -20.55 28.94 -25.70
N LYS A 562 -20.28 27.66 -26.00
CA LYS A 562 -21.24 26.67 -26.54
C LYS A 562 -22.16 26.18 -25.42
N TRP A 563 -21.58 25.67 -24.33
CA TRP A 563 -22.32 25.24 -23.15
C TRP A 563 -21.43 25.22 -21.90
N THR A 564 -22.05 25.06 -20.72
CA THR A 564 -21.36 24.81 -19.44
C THR A 564 -22.07 23.71 -18.69
N PHE A 565 -21.30 22.75 -18.20
CA PHE A 565 -21.76 21.71 -17.28
C PHE A 565 -21.23 22.01 -15.87
N SER A 566 -21.97 21.65 -14.82
CA SER A 566 -21.61 21.88 -13.42
C SER A 566 -21.73 20.59 -12.61
N THR A 567 -20.72 20.28 -11.81
CA THR A 567 -20.73 19.16 -10.85
C THR A 567 -21.46 19.50 -9.55
N GLY A 568 -21.95 20.74 -9.38
CA GLY A 568 -22.65 21.23 -8.18
C GLY A 568 -21.74 21.69 -7.05
N ARG A 569 -20.43 21.38 -7.09
CA ARG A 569 -19.44 21.80 -6.08
C ARG A 569 -18.13 22.22 -6.74
N SER A 570 -17.39 23.11 -6.08
CA SER A 570 -16.08 23.56 -6.56
C SER A 570 -14.91 22.91 -5.81
N GLU A 571 -13.71 23.17 -6.31
CA GLU A 571 -12.40 22.85 -5.76
C GLU A 571 -12.25 21.38 -5.37
N LYS A 572 -11.94 21.11 -4.10
CA LYS A 572 -11.73 19.77 -3.56
C LYS A 572 -12.96 18.86 -3.63
N ASP A 573 -14.16 19.44 -3.68
CA ASP A 573 -15.41 18.70 -3.52
C ASP A 573 -16.15 18.48 -4.86
N GLY A 574 -15.70 19.12 -5.94
CA GLY A 574 -16.29 18.94 -7.28
C GLY A 574 -15.52 19.53 -8.45
N GLY A 575 -14.32 20.10 -8.23
CA GLY A 575 -13.42 20.56 -9.28
C GLY A 575 -13.09 19.48 -10.30
N ILE A 576 -12.80 19.91 -11.54
CA ILE A 576 -12.49 19.03 -12.66
C ILE A 576 -11.02 19.22 -13.02
N GLU A 577 -10.19 18.26 -12.61
CA GLU A 577 -8.76 18.24 -12.86
C GLU A 577 -8.36 17.34 -14.03
N THR A 578 -9.24 16.40 -14.42
CA THR A 578 -8.99 15.52 -15.58
C THR A 578 -9.15 16.28 -16.89
N ASP A 579 -8.34 15.94 -17.90
CA ASP A 579 -8.57 16.44 -19.25
C ASP A 579 -9.85 15.79 -19.81
N PRO A 580 -10.70 16.52 -20.54
CA PRO A 580 -11.81 15.88 -21.24
C PRO A 580 -11.28 14.91 -22.31
N VAL A 581 -11.95 13.78 -22.51
CA VAL A 581 -11.66 12.86 -23.62
C VAL A 581 -12.91 12.59 -24.43
N ILE A 582 -12.76 12.38 -25.73
CA ILE A 582 -13.86 12.34 -26.67
C ILE A 582 -13.99 10.92 -27.21
N GLY A 583 -15.17 10.33 -27.08
CA GLY A 583 -15.50 9.02 -27.63
C GLY A 583 -15.69 9.03 -29.15
N PRO A 584 -15.62 7.87 -29.83
CA PRO A 584 -15.92 7.77 -31.26
C PRO A 584 -17.33 8.26 -31.64
N ASP A 585 -18.26 8.25 -30.69
CA ASP A 585 -19.64 8.75 -30.81
C ASP A 585 -19.77 10.26 -30.50
N GLY A 586 -18.65 10.94 -30.29
CA GLY A 586 -18.57 12.34 -29.89
C GLY A 586 -18.84 12.60 -28.40
N THR A 587 -19.18 11.60 -27.59
CA THR A 587 -19.42 11.82 -26.15
C THR A 587 -18.17 12.38 -25.46
N VAL A 588 -18.33 13.44 -24.66
CA VAL A 588 -17.25 14.04 -23.88
C VAL A 588 -17.23 13.41 -22.48
N TYR A 589 -16.13 12.76 -22.12
CA TYR A 589 -15.94 12.14 -20.81
C TYR A 589 -15.00 12.95 -19.93
N LEU A 590 -15.35 13.09 -18.66
CA LEU A 590 -14.51 13.75 -17.66
C LEU A 590 -14.72 13.15 -16.27
N GLY A 591 -13.64 13.03 -15.51
CA GLY A 591 -13.65 12.68 -14.09
C GLY A 591 -13.60 13.93 -13.22
N ALA A 592 -14.35 13.95 -12.12
CA ALA A 592 -14.36 15.06 -11.18
C ALA A 592 -13.94 14.64 -9.77
N ASN A 593 -13.54 15.64 -8.97
CA ASN A 593 -13.11 15.45 -7.58
C ASN A 593 -14.22 14.91 -6.68
N ASN A 594 -15.49 15.06 -7.05
CA ASN A 594 -16.60 14.43 -6.32
C ASN A 594 -16.65 12.89 -6.49
N GLY A 595 -15.73 12.29 -7.24
CA GLY A 595 -15.63 10.86 -7.48
C GLY A 595 -16.61 10.33 -8.50
N ILE A 596 -17.03 11.16 -9.46
CA ILE A 596 -17.97 10.77 -10.52
C ILE A 596 -17.29 10.96 -11.88
N LEU A 597 -17.37 9.92 -12.70
CA LEU A 597 -17.09 9.98 -14.13
C LEU A 597 -18.37 10.38 -14.85
N TYR A 598 -18.33 11.44 -15.65
CA TYR A 598 -19.46 11.94 -16.43
C TYR A 598 -19.24 11.69 -17.91
N GLY A 599 -20.32 11.31 -18.63
CA GLY A 599 -20.41 11.35 -20.09
C GLY A 599 -21.40 12.43 -20.50
N LEU A 600 -20.94 13.40 -21.29
CA LEU A 600 -21.70 14.57 -21.72
C LEU A 600 -21.92 14.57 -23.22
N ASP A 601 -23.06 15.12 -23.62
CA ASP A 601 -23.36 15.38 -25.02
C ASP A 601 -22.49 16.53 -25.57
N PRO A 602 -21.79 16.34 -26.70
CA PRO A 602 -20.87 17.34 -27.23
C PRO A 602 -21.55 18.62 -27.72
N GLU A 603 -22.84 18.54 -28.09
CA GLU A 603 -23.60 19.67 -28.64
C GLU A 603 -24.24 20.53 -27.56
N SER A 604 -24.81 19.89 -26.53
CA SER A 604 -25.61 20.56 -25.50
C SER A 604 -24.94 20.65 -24.13
N GLY A 605 -23.95 19.81 -23.85
CA GLY A 605 -23.39 19.62 -22.51
C GLY A 605 -24.29 18.80 -21.58
N ASP A 606 -25.39 18.25 -22.11
CA ASP A 606 -26.37 17.48 -21.37
C ASP A 606 -25.78 16.14 -20.90
N LEU A 607 -26.16 15.72 -19.69
CA LEU A 607 -25.76 14.41 -19.15
C LEU A 607 -26.27 13.26 -20.03
N ARG A 608 -25.36 12.47 -20.59
CA ARG A 608 -25.66 11.19 -21.25
C ARG A 608 -25.64 10.04 -20.26
N TRP A 609 -24.67 10.01 -19.35
CA TRP A 609 -24.57 9.04 -18.26
C TRP A 609 -23.53 9.48 -17.21
N ALA A 610 -23.53 8.82 -16.05
CA ALA A 610 -22.56 9.03 -14.99
C ALA A 610 -22.22 7.70 -14.29
N PHE A 611 -21.02 7.63 -13.72
CA PHE A 611 -20.57 6.51 -12.91
C PHE A 611 -19.87 7.00 -11.64
N PRO A 612 -20.48 6.79 -10.45
CA PRO A 612 -19.87 7.14 -9.18
C PRO A 612 -18.90 6.05 -8.71
N THR A 613 -17.71 6.46 -8.26
CA THR A 613 -16.75 5.58 -7.59
C THR A 613 -17.06 5.46 -6.10
N GLY A 614 -16.34 4.56 -5.42
CA GLY A 614 -16.44 4.33 -3.98
C GLY A 614 -15.79 5.41 -3.11
N PHE A 615 -15.47 6.59 -3.65
CA PHE A 615 -14.80 7.67 -2.93
C PHE A 615 -15.48 9.01 -3.24
N ASP A 616 -15.73 9.86 -2.24
CA ASP A 616 -16.65 11.00 -2.36
C ASP A 616 -15.98 12.39 -2.41
N ALA A 617 -14.65 12.46 -2.27
CA ALA A 617 -13.86 13.68 -2.43
C ALA A 617 -12.45 13.36 -2.95
N PHE A 618 -11.91 14.21 -3.82
CA PHE A 618 -10.67 13.95 -4.58
C PHE A 618 -10.64 12.59 -5.28
N GLY A 619 -11.78 12.17 -5.84
CA GLY A 619 -11.99 10.79 -6.28
C GLY A 619 -11.25 10.40 -7.57
N ILE A 620 -11.23 11.27 -8.59
CA ILE A 620 -10.69 10.95 -9.93
C ILE A 620 -9.76 12.06 -10.42
N TYR A 621 -8.46 11.78 -10.43
CA TYR A 621 -7.41 12.61 -11.04
C TYR A 621 -6.89 12.05 -12.38
N SER A 622 -7.14 10.76 -12.62
CA SER A 622 -6.70 10.06 -13.81
C SER A 622 -7.58 10.45 -15.00
N THR A 623 -6.99 11.08 -16.02
CA THR A 623 -7.71 11.35 -17.28
C THR A 623 -8.09 10.02 -17.92
N PRO A 624 -9.36 9.78 -18.28
CA PRO A 624 -9.77 8.49 -18.83
C PRO A 624 -9.11 8.15 -20.18
N ALA A 625 -9.08 6.87 -20.51
CA ALA A 625 -8.73 6.37 -21.85
C ALA A 625 -9.85 5.51 -22.41
N ILE A 626 -10.12 5.63 -23.71
CA ILE A 626 -11.23 4.95 -24.39
C ILE A 626 -10.67 3.81 -25.25
N LEU A 627 -11.18 2.60 -25.02
CA LEU A 627 -10.85 1.41 -25.80
C LEU A 627 -11.70 1.35 -27.08
N LYS A 628 -11.23 0.62 -28.09
CA LYS A 628 -11.86 0.50 -29.41
C LYS A 628 -13.30 -0.02 -29.38
N ASP A 629 -13.70 -0.73 -28.32
CA ASP A 629 -15.07 -1.20 -28.12
C ASP A 629 -16.00 -0.19 -27.41
N GLY A 630 -15.50 1.02 -27.13
CA GLY A 630 -16.21 2.09 -26.43
C GLY A 630 -16.09 2.03 -24.90
N THR A 631 -15.30 1.11 -24.34
CA THR A 631 -15.07 1.03 -22.90
C THR A 631 -14.15 2.15 -22.42
N VAL A 632 -14.54 2.87 -21.37
CA VAL A 632 -13.80 3.97 -20.74
C VAL A 632 -13.06 3.44 -19.51
N VAL A 633 -11.73 3.55 -19.51
CA VAL A 633 -10.84 3.08 -18.43
C VAL A 633 -10.23 4.26 -17.71
N PHE A 634 -10.26 4.27 -16.38
CA PHE A 634 -9.64 5.33 -15.57
C PHE A 634 -9.19 4.80 -14.20
N GLY A 635 -8.22 5.49 -13.61
CA GLY A 635 -7.80 5.28 -12.22
C GLY A 635 -8.50 6.22 -11.24
N ALA A 636 -8.70 5.77 -10.01
CA ALA A 636 -9.25 6.57 -8.93
C ALA A 636 -8.37 6.52 -7.68
N LYS A 637 -8.56 7.48 -6.78
CA LYS A 637 -7.80 7.61 -5.52
C LYS A 637 -8.01 6.45 -4.55
N ASP A 638 -9.13 5.75 -4.67
CA ASP A 638 -9.42 4.50 -3.93
C ASP A 638 -8.53 3.32 -4.37
N GLY A 639 -7.67 3.52 -5.36
CA GLY A 639 -6.80 2.53 -5.96
C GLY A 639 -7.48 1.62 -6.96
N GLY A 640 -8.74 1.91 -7.31
CA GLY A 640 -9.45 1.22 -8.38
C GLY A 640 -9.02 1.72 -9.76
N VAL A 641 -8.63 0.80 -10.62
CA VAL A 641 -8.66 0.97 -12.09
C VAL A 641 -9.97 0.37 -12.56
N SER A 642 -10.89 1.20 -13.04
CA SER A 642 -12.24 0.81 -13.43
C SER A 642 -12.42 0.95 -14.93
N ALA A 643 -13.11 -0.02 -15.54
CA ALA A 643 -13.49 0.00 -16.94
C ALA A 643 -15.01 0.01 -17.08
N ILE A 644 -15.55 1.10 -17.63
CA ILE A 644 -16.97 1.41 -17.67
C ILE A 644 -17.44 1.50 -19.11
N ARG A 645 -18.60 0.92 -19.42
CA ARG A 645 -19.26 1.10 -20.71
C ARG A 645 -20.42 2.09 -20.56
N PRO A 646 -20.68 2.95 -21.57
CA PRO A 646 -21.93 3.67 -21.65
C PRO A 646 -23.12 2.71 -21.51
N PRO A 647 -24.16 3.07 -20.72
CA PRO A 647 -25.29 2.20 -20.51
C PRO A 647 -26.15 2.06 -21.76
N ALA A 648 -26.80 0.91 -21.92
CA ALA A 648 -27.82 0.75 -22.96
C ALA A 648 -29.09 1.57 -22.69
N ALA A 649 -29.42 1.83 -21.42
CA ALA A 649 -30.56 2.65 -21.00
C ALA A 649 -30.37 3.26 -19.60
N GLY A 650 -30.94 4.44 -19.37
CA GLY A 650 -30.76 5.21 -18.12
C GLY A 650 -29.40 5.91 -18.05
N LEU A 651 -29.03 6.41 -16.87
CA LEU A 651 -27.79 7.19 -16.68
C LEU A 651 -26.64 6.41 -16.04
N LEU A 652 -26.85 5.24 -15.44
CA LEU A 652 -25.78 4.58 -14.67
C LEU A 652 -24.85 3.79 -15.59
N GLY A 653 -23.57 4.19 -15.67
CA GLY A 653 -22.56 3.46 -16.44
C GLY A 653 -22.39 2.00 -16.01
N GLU A 654 -22.12 1.13 -16.97
CA GLU A 654 -21.99 -0.33 -16.75
C GLU A 654 -20.53 -0.70 -16.42
N LEU A 655 -20.27 -1.16 -15.19
CA LEU A 655 -18.95 -1.67 -14.80
C LEU A 655 -18.64 -2.98 -15.54
N ARG A 656 -17.63 -2.96 -16.42
CA ARG A 656 -17.14 -4.16 -17.13
C ARG A 656 -16.20 -4.98 -16.28
N TRP A 657 -15.23 -4.31 -15.68
CA TRP A 657 -14.25 -4.91 -14.78
C TRP A 657 -13.58 -3.82 -13.96
N SER A 658 -12.98 -4.20 -12.84
CA SER A 658 -12.11 -3.35 -12.07
C SER A 658 -10.94 -4.14 -11.48
N VAL A 659 -9.81 -3.47 -11.26
CA VAL A 659 -8.64 -4.00 -10.56
C VAL A 659 -8.26 -3.01 -9.48
N ASN A 660 -8.16 -3.46 -8.23
CA ASN A 660 -7.73 -2.60 -7.13
C ASN A 660 -6.22 -2.79 -6.87
N LEU A 661 -5.44 -1.73 -7.08
CA LEU A 661 -3.99 -1.70 -6.88
C LEU A 661 -3.59 -1.41 -5.43
N ARG A 662 -4.55 -1.09 -4.56
CA ARG A 662 -4.38 -0.77 -3.12
C ARG A 662 -3.46 0.42 -2.84
N THR A 663 -3.34 1.32 -3.81
CA THR A 663 -2.57 2.56 -3.74
C THR A 663 -3.26 3.61 -4.60
N THR A 664 -3.04 4.89 -4.31
CA THR A 664 -3.66 6.00 -5.04
C THR A 664 -3.15 6.03 -6.48
N ILE A 665 -4.06 6.32 -7.42
CA ILE A 665 -3.75 6.44 -8.84
C ILE A 665 -3.89 7.90 -9.27
N GLN A 666 -2.77 8.54 -9.58
CA GLN A 666 -2.73 9.94 -10.03
C GLN A 666 -2.39 10.09 -11.52
N THR A 667 -1.87 9.04 -12.16
CA THR A 667 -1.52 9.10 -13.57
C THR A 667 -2.68 8.66 -14.47
N SER A 668 -2.61 9.05 -15.73
CA SER A 668 -3.60 8.70 -16.75
C SER A 668 -3.18 7.42 -17.49
N PRO A 669 -4.10 6.47 -17.77
CA PRO A 669 -3.79 5.24 -18.49
C PRO A 669 -3.29 5.49 -19.94
N ALA A 670 -2.26 4.76 -20.34
CA ALA A 670 -1.94 4.51 -21.75
C ALA A 670 -2.36 3.09 -22.14
N VAL A 671 -2.77 2.90 -23.40
CA VAL A 671 -3.33 1.63 -23.88
C VAL A 671 -2.41 1.03 -24.94
N GLY A 672 -1.77 -0.09 -24.65
CA GLY A 672 -0.98 -0.83 -25.63
C GLY A 672 -1.82 -1.33 -26.81
N ALA A 673 -1.16 -1.66 -27.92
CA ALA A 673 -1.83 -2.21 -29.11
C ALA A 673 -2.56 -3.55 -28.82
N ASP A 674 -2.10 -4.30 -27.81
CA ASP A 674 -2.71 -5.52 -27.30
C ASP A 674 -3.84 -5.28 -26.28
N GLY A 675 -4.20 -4.02 -26.02
CA GLY A 675 -5.19 -3.62 -25.02
C GLY A 675 -4.66 -3.55 -23.59
N THR A 676 -3.37 -3.77 -23.36
CA THR A 676 -2.75 -3.64 -22.03
C THR A 676 -2.84 -2.19 -21.54
N ILE A 677 -3.28 -2.01 -20.30
CA ILE A 677 -3.37 -0.69 -19.66
C ILE A 677 -2.10 -0.42 -18.86
N TYR A 678 -1.34 0.61 -19.22
CA TYR A 678 -0.19 1.09 -18.46
C TYR A 678 -0.58 2.27 -17.59
N ILE A 679 -0.41 2.16 -16.29
CA ILE A 679 -0.81 3.21 -15.34
C ILE A 679 0.12 3.25 -14.12
N GLY A 680 0.58 4.45 -13.77
CA GLY A 680 1.42 4.73 -12.62
C GLY A 680 0.63 5.01 -11.35
N ALA A 681 1.20 4.66 -10.20
CA ALA A 681 0.57 4.84 -8.89
C ALA A 681 1.54 5.30 -7.80
N ASP A 682 1.00 5.80 -6.69
CA ASP A 682 1.74 6.47 -5.59
C ASP A 682 2.65 5.52 -4.80
N ASP A 683 2.63 4.22 -5.09
CA ASP A 683 3.57 3.24 -4.52
C ASP A 683 4.88 3.11 -5.33
N TRP A 684 5.17 4.14 -6.15
CA TRP A 684 6.37 4.31 -6.98
C TRP A 684 6.45 3.32 -8.15
N LYS A 685 5.32 2.75 -8.58
CA LYS A 685 5.28 1.73 -9.63
C LYS A 685 4.49 2.16 -10.84
N LEU A 686 4.95 1.70 -12.00
CA LEU A 686 4.16 1.60 -13.23
C LEU A 686 3.57 0.19 -13.32
N TYR A 687 2.27 0.08 -13.50
CA TYR A 687 1.55 -1.17 -13.65
C TYR A 687 1.16 -1.39 -15.10
N ALA A 688 1.31 -2.61 -15.60
CA ALA A 688 0.66 -3.08 -16.81
C ALA A 688 -0.48 -4.02 -16.44
N ILE A 689 -1.69 -3.74 -16.90
CA ILE A 689 -2.91 -4.48 -16.57
C ILE A 689 -3.47 -5.08 -17.85
N ALA A 690 -3.58 -6.41 -17.87
CA ALA A 690 -4.31 -7.10 -18.92
C ALA A 690 -5.81 -6.97 -18.65
N PRO A 691 -6.61 -6.52 -19.64
CA PRO A 691 -8.06 -6.60 -19.56
C PRO A 691 -8.52 -8.08 -19.54
N PRO A 692 -9.78 -8.36 -19.16
CA PRO A 692 -10.31 -9.71 -19.15
C PRO A 692 -10.25 -10.36 -20.53
N GLN A 693 -9.96 -11.66 -20.58
CA GLN A 693 -9.96 -12.45 -21.81
C GLN A 693 -10.75 -13.75 -21.60
N GLY A 694 -11.89 -13.87 -22.29
CA GLY A 694 -12.83 -14.98 -22.07
C GLY A 694 -13.28 -15.05 -20.61
N ALA A 695 -13.05 -16.19 -19.96
CA ALA A 695 -13.36 -16.39 -18.54
C ALA A 695 -12.28 -15.85 -17.57
N SER A 696 -11.12 -15.39 -18.07
CA SER A 696 -10.06 -14.86 -17.21
C SER A 696 -10.34 -13.41 -16.80
N PRO A 697 -10.33 -13.08 -15.50
CA PRO A 697 -10.53 -11.70 -15.04
C PRO A 697 -9.33 -10.81 -15.40
N ALA A 698 -9.56 -9.48 -15.37
CA ALA A 698 -8.51 -8.48 -15.49
C ALA A 698 -7.44 -8.70 -14.40
N ARG A 699 -6.16 -8.54 -14.77
CA ARG A 699 -5.05 -8.77 -13.85
C ARG A 699 -3.83 -7.94 -14.19
N VAL A 700 -3.02 -7.65 -13.20
CA VAL A 700 -1.69 -7.04 -13.41
C VAL A 700 -0.79 -8.05 -14.15
N LYS A 701 -0.36 -7.71 -15.37
CA LYS A 701 0.65 -8.46 -16.17
C LYS A 701 2.01 -8.38 -15.49
N TRP A 702 2.44 -7.16 -15.19
CA TRP A 702 3.71 -6.86 -14.53
C TRP A 702 3.63 -5.50 -13.86
N ARG A 703 4.63 -5.22 -13.02
CA ARG A 703 4.84 -3.90 -12.42
C ARG A 703 6.32 -3.54 -12.49
N PHE A 704 6.62 -2.26 -12.67
CA PHE A 704 7.98 -1.73 -12.70
C PHE A 704 8.14 -0.71 -11.59
N GLU A 705 9.10 -0.93 -10.69
CA GLU A 705 9.34 -0.06 -9.54
C GLU A 705 10.41 0.98 -9.85
N THR A 706 10.06 2.25 -9.64
CA THR A 706 10.97 3.40 -9.68
C THR A 706 11.43 3.75 -8.26
N ARG A 707 12.31 4.74 -8.11
CA ARG A 707 12.83 5.15 -6.78
C ARG A 707 12.23 6.48 -6.29
N GLY A 708 11.09 6.87 -6.84
CA GLY A 708 10.40 8.12 -6.54
C GLY A 708 8.96 8.07 -7.02
N ASP A 709 8.18 9.08 -6.64
CA ASP A 709 6.76 9.19 -6.99
C ASP A 709 6.53 9.05 -8.51
N MET A 710 5.51 8.26 -8.86
CA MET A 710 5.08 8.01 -10.22
C MET A 710 3.88 8.90 -10.55
N VAL A 711 4.17 10.11 -11.02
CA VAL A 711 3.17 11.13 -11.37
C VAL A 711 3.13 11.43 -12.88
N SER A 712 4.14 10.98 -13.63
CA SER A 712 4.17 11.07 -15.10
C SER A 712 3.26 10.02 -15.74
N SER A 713 2.30 10.45 -16.55
CA SER A 713 1.52 9.54 -17.39
C SER A 713 2.39 8.95 -18.51
N PRO A 714 2.28 7.64 -18.85
CA PRO A 714 3.14 7.00 -19.84
C PRO A 714 2.79 7.37 -21.30
N ALA A 715 3.79 7.30 -22.18
CA ALA A 715 3.64 7.27 -23.64
C ALA A 715 4.04 5.88 -24.17
N VAL A 716 3.46 5.43 -25.27
CA VAL A 716 3.77 4.14 -25.91
C VAL A 716 4.22 4.38 -27.34
N GLY A 717 5.48 4.07 -27.63
CA GLY A 717 6.07 4.19 -28.96
C GLY A 717 5.50 3.19 -29.97
N PRO A 718 5.76 3.41 -31.29
CA PRO A 718 5.25 2.55 -32.36
C PRO A 718 5.76 1.10 -32.28
N ASP A 719 6.90 0.87 -31.64
CA ASP A 719 7.48 -0.44 -31.41
C ASP A 719 7.04 -1.09 -30.07
N GLY A 720 6.07 -0.47 -29.39
CA GLY A 720 5.55 -0.91 -28.09
C GLY A 720 6.41 -0.49 -26.89
N THR A 721 7.47 0.32 -27.08
CA THR A 721 8.26 0.83 -25.95
C THR A 721 7.45 1.78 -25.08
N ILE A 722 7.45 1.57 -23.76
CA ILE A 722 6.75 2.43 -22.80
C ILE A 722 7.73 3.46 -22.23
N TYR A 723 7.40 4.75 -22.38
CA TYR A 723 8.20 5.89 -21.90
C TYR A 723 7.48 6.62 -20.76
N PHE A 724 8.19 6.95 -19.67
CA PHE A 724 7.65 7.75 -18.57
C PHE A 724 8.77 8.39 -17.74
N GLY A 725 8.45 9.51 -17.07
CA GLY A 725 9.30 10.16 -16.07
C GLY A 725 9.03 9.66 -14.64
N SER A 726 9.96 9.91 -13.72
CA SER A 726 9.76 9.66 -12.29
C SER A 726 10.42 10.75 -11.46
N MET A 727 9.91 10.94 -10.23
CA MET A 727 10.52 11.81 -9.24
C MET A 727 11.86 11.32 -8.69
N ASP A 728 12.34 10.15 -9.11
CA ASP A 728 13.72 9.72 -8.89
C ASP A 728 14.75 10.42 -9.80
N GLY A 729 14.28 11.31 -10.66
CA GLY A 729 15.09 12.10 -11.58
C GLY A 729 15.55 11.33 -12.79
N LYS A 730 14.75 10.35 -13.22
CA LYS A 730 14.97 9.59 -14.44
C LYS A 730 13.76 9.57 -15.36
N VAL A 731 14.09 9.39 -16.64
CA VAL A 731 13.16 8.98 -17.69
C VAL A 731 13.48 7.55 -18.05
N TYR A 732 12.46 6.71 -18.12
CA TYR A 732 12.57 5.29 -18.40
C TYR A 732 12.00 4.96 -19.77
N ALA A 733 12.67 4.06 -20.50
CA ALA A 733 12.12 3.39 -21.67
C ALA A 733 12.09 1.88 -21.39
N LEU A 734 10.89 1.30 -21.37
CA LEU A 734 10.68 -0.12 -21.07
C LEU A 734 10.19 -0.89 -22.29
N ALA A 735 10.68 -2.11 -22.44
CA ALA A 735 10.06 -3.11 -23.30
C ALA A 735 9.17 -4.03 -22.45
N GLU A 736 8.01 -4.41 -22.99
CA GLU A 736 7.20 -5.51 -22.46
C GLU A 736 8.07 -6.78 -22.24
N PRO A 737 7.81 -7.56 -21.18
CA PRO A 737 8.54 -8.80 -20.95
C PRO A 737 8.37 -9.78 -22.12
N GLY A 738 9.46 -10.45 -22.51
CA GLY A 738 9.38 -11.53 -23.48
C GLY A 738 8.62 -12.75 -22.93
N PRO A 739 8.26 -13.74 -23.78
CA PRO A 739 7.63 -14.98 -23.32
C PRO A 739 8.41 -15.62 -22.17
N GLY A 740 7.73 -15.94 -21.07
CA GLY A 740 8.32 -16.53 -19.86
C GLY A 740 8.99 -15.53 -18.89
N GLN A 741 9.11 -14.25 -19.26
CA GLN A 741 9.64 -13.20 -18.39
C GLN A 741 8.52 -12.51 -17.60
N ARG A 742 8.79 -12.15 -16.34
CA ARG A 742 7.80 -11.54 -15.43
C ARG A 742 7.98 -10.03 -15.24
N GLU A 743 9.15 -9.49 -15.59
CA GLU A 743 9.50 -8.09 -15.40
C GLU A 743 9.82 -7.44 -16.76
N PRO A 744 9.43 -6.17 -16.97
CA PRO A 744 9.74 -5.48 -18.21
C PRO A 744 11.23 -5.18 -18.27
N ARG A 745 11.79 -5.20 -19.48
CA ARG A 745 13.20 -4.90 -19.70
C ARG A 745 13.38 -3.39 -19.85
N VAL A 746 14.25 -2.80 -19.03
CA VAL A 746 14.70 -1.42 -19.27
C VAL A 746 15.57 -1.39 -20.53
N ARG A 747 15.13 -0.68 -21.56
CA ARG A 747 15.92 -0.44 -22.77
C ARG A 747 17.03 0.57 -22.50
N TRP A 748 16.66 1.69 -21.89
CA TRP A 748 17.59 2.73 -21.45
C TRP A 748 16.95 3.57 -20.33
N THR A 749 17.79 4.32 -19.63
CA THR A 749 17.35 5.38 -18.70
C THR A 749 18.11 6.66 -18.97
N PHE A 750 17.42 7.79 -18.98
CA PHE A 750 18.03 9.12 -18.95
C PHE A 750 17.94 9.70 -17.53
N SER A 751 18.90 10.53 -17.12
CA SER A 751 18.85 11.23 -15.83
C SER A 751 19.16 12.70 -16.00
N SER A 752 18.38 13.56 -15.33
CA SER A 752 18.63 15.01 -15.25
C SER A 752 19.95 15.35 -14.55
N ARG A 753 20.51 14.41 -13.76
CA ARG A 753 21.69 14.59 -12.88
C ARG A 753 21.50 15.65 -11.78
N SER A 754 20.36 16.32 -11.73
CA SER A 754 19.96 17.21 -10.65
C SER A 754 19.51 16.40 -9.43
N SER A 755 19.70 16.93 -8.23
CA SER A 755 19.56 16.18 -6.97
C SER A 755 18.36 16.62 -6.15
N GLY A 756 17.75 15.69 -5.43
CA GLY A 756 16.59 16.00 -4.59
C GLY A 756 15.33 16.21 -5.44
N LYS A 757 14.44 17.08 -4.96
CA LYS A 757 13.12 17.30 -5.56
C LYS A 757 13.16 18.05 -6.91
N THR A 758 14.23 18.80 -7.16
CA THR A 758 14.47 19.51 -8.42
C THR A 758 14.98 18.60 -9.54
N GLY A 759 15.29 17.33 -9.26
CA GLY A 759 15.75 16.39 -10.27
C GLY A 759 14.64 15.64 -11.00
N GLY A 760 13.43 15.62 -10.44
CA GLY A 760 12.31 14.78 -10.88
C GLY A 760 11.66 15.19 -12.20
N PHE A 761 10.79 14.31 -12.70
CA PHE A 761 9.95 14.51 -13.88
C PHE A 761 8.49 14.26 -13.50
N GLU A 762 7.63 15.28 -13.61
CA GLU A 762 6.22 15.21 -13.23
C GLU A 762 5.25 15.21 -14.41
N ASN A 763 5.66 15.78 -15.55
CA ASN A 763 4.89 15.79 -16.79
C ASN A 763 5.10 14.52 -17.62
N ALA A 764 4.18 14.26 -18.54
CA ALA A 764 4.24 13.10 -19.43
C ALA A 764 5.21 13.34 -20.61
N PRO A 765 6.02 12.35 -21.00
CA PRO A 765 6.82 12.46 -22.20
C PRO A 765 5.92 12.47 -23.45
N ALA A 766 6.33 13.24 -24.46
CA ALA A 766 5.72 13.29 -25.78
C ALA A 766 6.69 12.78 -26.85
N LEU A 767 6.21 12.02 -27.83
CA LEU A 767 6.98 11.41 -28.91
C LEU A 767 6.51 11.94 -30.27
N ASP A 768 7.43 12.15 -31.21
CA ASP A 768 7.10 12.42 -32.60
C ASP A 768 7.53 11.32 -33.57
N GLY A 769 7.07 11.43 -34.82
CA GLY A 769 7.41 10.47 -35.88
C GLY A 769 8.88 10.49 -36.32
N ALA A 770 9.68 11.46 -35.85
CA ALA A 770 11.12 11.50 -36.09
C ALA A 770 11.92 10.75 -35.01
N GLY A 771 11.24 10.16 -34.01
CA GLY A 771 11.87 9.44 -32.92
C GLY A 771 12.45 10.35 -31.83
N ARG A 772 11.92 11.57 -31.67
CA ARG A 772 12.29 12.46 -30.57
C ARG A 772 11.32 12.33 -29.42
N LEU A 773 11.84 12.14 -28.21
CA LEU A 773 11.11 12.12 -26.95
C LEU A 773 11.33 13.43 -26.20
N VAL A 774 10.27 14.15 -25.88
CA VAL A 774 10.30 15.46 -25.23
C VAL A 774 9.71 15.36 -23.83
N ILE A 775 10.41 15.90 -22.83
CA ILE A 775 9.94 15.94 -21.44
C ILE A 775 10.53 17.13 -20.69
N GLY A 776 9.75 17.75 -19.81
CA GLY A 776 10.21 18.83 -18.92
C GLY A 776 10.75 18.30 -17.60
N GLY A 777 11.87 18.83 -17.13
CA GLY A 777 12.42 18.52 -15.80
C GLY A 777 12.05 19.57 -14.75
N ASN A 778 12.01 19.13 -13.49
CA ASN A 778 11.84 20.03 -12.35
C ASN A 778 13.04 20.98 -12.13
N ASP A 779 14.12 20.80 -12.87
CA ASP A 779 15.32 21.63 -12.89
C ASP A 779 15.21 22.84 -13.84
N GLY A 780 14.05 23.02 -14.48
CA GLY A 780 13.83 24.12 -15.43
C GLY A 780 14.27 23.83 -16.85
N LEU A 781 14.67 22.59 -17.16
CA LEU A 781 15.10 22.20 -18.48
C LEU A 781 14.01 21.43 -19.23
N VAL A 782 13.78 21.81 -20.49
CA VAL A 782 13.11 20.95 -21.46
C VAL A 782 14.17 20.06 -22.09
N TYR A 783 13.96 18.76 -22.02
CA TYR A 783 14.83 17.75 -22.60
C TYR A 783 14.23 17.20 -23.88
N VAL A 784 15.03 17.18 -24.95
CA VAL A 784 14.70 16.45 -26.17
C VAL A 784 15.72 15.34 -26.34
N LEU A 785 15.23 14.10 -26.30
CA LEU A 785 16.00 12.87 -26.28
C LEU A 785 15.74 12.08 -27.56
N ASN A 786 16.71 11.29 -27.99
CA ASN A 786 16.48 10.24 -28.96
C ASN A 786 15.67 9.11 -28.29
N ALA A 787 14.49 8.79 -28.80
CA ALA A 787 13.59 7.82 -28.19
C ALA A 787 14.14 6.39 -28.21
N ALA A 788 15.02 6.05 -29.16
CA ALA A 788 15.61 4.72 -29.27
C ALA A 788 16.79 4.53 -28.31
N THR A 789 17.62 5.55 -28.11
CA THR A 789 18.88 5.45 -27.33
C THR A 789 18.81 6.12 -25.96
N GLY A 790 17.89 7.06 -25.75
CA GLY A 790 17.83 7.92 -24.56
C GLY A 790 18.87 9.04 -24.55
N GLU A 791 19.64 9.19 -25.65
CA GLU A 791 20.65 10.23 -25.76
C GLU A 791 20.02 11.61 -25.88
N LYS A 792 20.61 12.58 -25.17
CA LYS A 792 20.15 13.97 -25.21
C LYS A 792 20.52 14.61 -26.54
N LEU A 793 19.52 14.98 -27.33
CA LEU A 793 19.67 15.70 -28.59
C LEU A 793 19.94 17.18 -28.34
N TRP A 794 19.08 17.82 -27.53
CA TRP A 794 19.25 19.20 -27.11
C TRP A 794 18.41 19.51 -25.86
N THR A 795 18.69 20.64 -25.24
CA THR A 795 17.93 21.18 -24.10
C THR A 795 17.58 22.64 -24.30
N PHE A 796 16.49 23.07 -23.67
CA PHE A 796 16.13 24.48 -23.52
C PHE A 796 15.98 24.79 -22.03
N LYS A 797 16.51 25.93 -21.57
CA LYS A 797 16.42 26.35 -20.18
C LYS A 797 15.36 27.44 -20.05
N SER A 798 14.32 27.16 -19.26
CA SER A 798 13.33 28.16 -18.86
C SER A 798 13.92 29.16 -17.85
N GLN A 799 13.22 30.26 -17.58
CA GLN A 799 13.71 31.27 -16.63
C GLN A 799 13.54 30.86 -15.16
N PHE A 800 12.77 29.79 -14.90
CA PHE A 800 12.51 29.26 -13.56
C PHE A 800 13.36 28.01 -13.31
N THR A 801 13.86 27.81 -12.09
CA THR A 801 14.90 26.79 -11.82
C THR A 801 14.48 25.65 -10.88
N GLU A 802 13.30 25.70 -10.28
CA GLU A 802 12.81 24.67 -9.36
C GLU A 802 11.31 24.41 -9.58
N TYR A 803 10.93 23.16 -9.80
CA TYR A 803 9.55 22.75 -10.12
C TYR A 803 8.95 23.50 -11.31
N ALA A 804 9.81 23.82 -12.28
CA ALA A 804 9.51 24.79 -13.30
C ALA A 804 8.53 24.28 -14.39
N ILE A 805 8.38 22.96 -14.59
CA ILE A 805 7.65 22.43 -15.74
C ILE A 805 6.70 21.31 -15.32
N PHE A 806 5.45 21.67 -15.05
CA PHE A 806 4.34 20.73 -14.81
C PHE A 806 3.57 20.37 -16.09
N SER A 807 3.57 21.26 -17.09
CA SER A 807 2.89 21.02 -18.36
C SER A 807 3.61 19.97 -19.21
N SER A 808 2.85 19.06 -19.83
CA SER A 808 3.35 18.14 -20.85
C SER A 808 3.45 18.87 -22.19
N ALA A 809 4.48 18.57 -22.99
CA ALA A 809 4.69 19.22 -24.28
C ALA A 809 3.62 18.84 -25.33
N ALA A 810 3.31 19.74 -26.25
CA ALA A 810 2.65 19.42 -27.53
C ALA A 810 3.67 19.49 -28.67
N LEU A 811 3.51 18.61 -29.67
CA LEU A 811 4.48 18.47 -30.76
C LEU A 811 3.86 18.82 -32.11
N GLY A 812 4.46 19.79 -32.80
CA GLY A 812 4.12 20.15 -34.17
C GLY A 812 4.62 19.13 -35.19
N PRO A 813 3.98 19.04 -36.38
CA PRO A 813 4.42 18.15 -37.46
C PRO A 813 5.84 18.43 -37.94
N ASP A 814 6.29 19.67 -37.78
CA ASP A 814 7.61 20.17 -38.14
C ASP A 814 8.67 19.95 -37.04
N GLY A 815 8.28 19.35 -35.92
CA GLY A 815 9.15 19.17 -34.78
C GLY A 815 9.23 20.33 -33.80
N THR A 816 8.37 21.34 -33.95
CA THR A 816 8.27 22.42 -32.98
C THR A 816 7.69 21.90 -31.67
N VAL A 817 8.36 22.19 -30.56
CA VAL A 817 7.92 21.80 -29.22
C VAL A 817 7.17 22.96 -28.57
N TYR A 818 5.90 22.75 -28.24
CA TYR A 818 5.07 23.73 -27.54
C TYR A 818 4.97 23.37 -26.07
N ILE A 819 5.37 24.27 -25.17
CA ILE A 819 5.37 24.00 -23.73
C ILE A 819 5.23 25.30 -22.92
N GLY A 820 4.58 25.20 -21.76
CA GLY A 820 4.36 26.32 -20.85
C GLY A 820 5.00 26.06 -19.48
N PRO A 821 6.24 26.50 -19.25
CA PRO A 821 6.86 26.49 -17.92
C PRO A 821 6.17 27.48 -16.96
N LYS A 822 6.49 27.37 -15.68
CA LYS A 822 6.06 28.27 -14.60
C LYS A 822 6.68 29.68 -14.66
N ASP A 823 7.52 29.97 -15.65
CA ASP A 823 8.07 31.31 -15.89
C ASP A 823 7.07 32.28 -16.55
N GLY A 824 5.85 31.81 -16.84
CA GLY A 824 4.75 32.61 -17.36
C GLY A 824 4.85 32.93 -18.85
N PHE A 825 5.64 32.15 -19.59
CA PHE A 825 5.67 32.17 -21.05
C PHE A 825 5.17 30.85 -21.64
N LEU A 826 4.38 30.95 -22.71
CA LEU A 826 4.22 29.86 -23.67
C LEU A 826 5.37 29.93 -24.67
N TYR A 827 6.07 28.82 -24.88
CA TYR A 827 7.16 28.71 -25.85
C TYR A 827 6.82 27.78 -27.00
N ALA A 828 7.21 28.17 -28.21
CA ALA A 828 7.36 27.28 -29.36
C ALA A 828 8.87 27.13 -29.64
N LEU A 829 9.44 25.97 -29.35
CA LEU A 829 10.88 25.71 -29.36
C LEU A 829 11.28 24.90 -30.59
N ARG A 830 12.43 25.24 -31.19
CA ARG A 830 13.05 24.47 -32.27
C ARG A 830 14.54 24.23 -32.00
N GLU A 831 15.06 23.21 -32.63
CA GLU A 831 16.49 22.94 -32.64
C GLU A 831 17.25 24.08 -33.33
N SER A 832 18.33 24.54 -32.69
CA SER A 832 19.24 25.54 -33.22
C SER A 832 20.68 25.06 -33.06
N LYS A 833 21.42 25.00 -34.17
CA LYS A 833 22.85 24.67 -34.18
C LYS A 833 23.65 25.95 -33.98
N GLY A 834 24.45 25.98 -32.91
CA GLY A 834 25.35 27.10 -32.61
C GLY A 834 26.81 26.66 -32.53
N LEU A 835 27.71 27.62 -32.33
CA LEU A 835 29.16 27.40 -32.22
C LEU A 835 29.53 26.42 -31.08
N PHE A 836 28.71 26.36 -30.03
CA PHE A 836 28.92 25.54 -28.83
C PHE A 836 28.05 24.27 -28.80
N GLY A 837 27.47 23.87 -29.95
CA GLY A 837 26.65 22.67 -30.09
C GLY A 837 25.15 22.96 -30.35
N THR A 838 24.34 21.92 -30.23
CA THR A 838 22.90 21.98 -30.50
C THR A 838 22.12 22.35 -29.22
N SER A 839 21.22 23.33 -29.34
CA SER A 839 20.37 23.80 -28.23
C SER A 839 18.95 24.07 -28.74
N GLY A 840 17.99 24.15 -27.81
CA GLY A 840 16.65 24.65 -28.15
C GLY A 840 16.64 26.17 -28.16
N LYS A 841 16.01 26.77 -29.17
CA LYS A 841 15.70 28.21 -29.22
C LYS A 841 14.20 28.40 -29.43
N ALA A 842 13.63 29.40 -28.78
CA ALA A 842 12.25 29.81 -29.07
C ALA A 842 12.17 30.35 -30.50
N ALA A 843 11.38 29.68 -31.34
CA ALA A 843 10.94 30.23 -32.63
C ALA A 843 9.99 31.41 -32.39
N TRP A 844 9.13 31.27 -31.37
CA TRP A 844 8.35 32.37 -30.82
C TRP A 844 7.95 32.07 -29.37
N LYS A 845 7.54 33.10 -28.64
CA LYS A 845 6.96 32.96 -27.30
C LYS A 845 5.81 33.95 -27.08
N TYR A 846 4.96 33.67 -26.12
CA TYR A 846 3.88 34.57 -25.69
C TYR A 846 3.89 34.71 -24.17
N ARG A 847 3.76 35.94 -23.65
CA ARG A 847 3.75 36.20 -22.21
C ARG A 847 2.33 36.06 -21.68
N ILE A 848 2.10 35.00 -20.90
CA ILE A 848 0.85 34.79 -20.16
C ILE A 848 0.87 35.61 -18.85
N GLY A 849 2.04 35.75 -18.23
CA GLY A 849 2.23 36.58 -17.02
C GLY A 849 1.87 35.92 -15.69
N THR A 850 1.46 34.64 -15.72
CA THR A 850 1.24 33.79 -14.55
C THR A 850 1.72 32.37 -14.84
N THR A 851 1.86 31.54 -13.82
CA THR A 851 2.18 30.12 -13.92
C THR A 851 1.20 29.36 -14.80
N ILE A 852 1.75 28.40 -15.54
CA ILE A 852 1.02 27.53 -16.47
C ILE A 852 1.16 26.10 -15.96
N GLU A 853 0.06 25.51 -15.51
CA GLU A 853 0.02 24.12 -15.07
C GLU A 853 -0.66 23.18 -16.08
N THR A 854 -1.44 23.72 -17.02
CA THR A 854 -2.08 22.92 -18.07
C THR A 854 -1.14 22.59 -19.23
N SER A 855 -1.42 21.48 -19.91
CA SER A 855 -0.66 21.06 -21.09
C SER A 855 -1.28 21.68 -22.36
N PRO A 856 -0.49 22.19 -23.33
CA PRO A 856 -1.07 22.88 -24.50
C PRO A 856 -1.77 21.92 -25.45
N ALA A 857 -2.91 22.31 -26.03
CA ALA A 857 -3.53 21.62 -27.17
C ALA A 857 -3.23 22.37 -28.47
N LEU A 858 -2.68 21.66 -29.46
CA LEU A 858 -2.21 22.23 -30.70
C LEU A 858 -3.18 21.97 -31.85
N ALA A 859 -3.69 23.02 -32.48
CA ALA A 859 -4.47 22.94 -33.71
C ALA A 859 -3.57 22.78 -34.96
N PRO A 860 -4.10 22.22 -36.07
CA PRO A 860 -3.38 22.12 -37.35
C PRO A 860 -2.86 23.45 -37.90
N ASP A 861 -3.56 24.56 -37.66
CA ASP A 861 -3.13 25.91 -38.06
C ASP A 861 -2.03 26.53 -37.15
N GLY A 862 -1.56 25.77 -36.16
CA GLY A 862 -0.53 26.19 -35.21
C GLY A 862 -1.08 26.93 -33.98
N THR A 863 -2.40 27.16 -33.90
CA THR A 863 -3.01 27.78 -32.71
C THR A 863 -2.86 26.87 -31.50
N VAL A 864 -2.46 27.45 -30.37
CA VAL A 864 -2.25 26.78 -29.10
C VAL A 864 -3.33 27.18 -28.11
N TYR A 865 -4.02 26.20 -27.54
CA TYR A 865 -5.02 26.38 -26.49
C TYR A 865 -4.49 25.89 -25.16
N MET A 866 -4.68 26.67 -24.10
CA MET A 866 -4.15 26.34 -22.77
C MET A 866 -4.87 27.09 -21.65
N GLY A 867 -4.86 26.53 -20.45
CA GLY A 867 -5.25 27.22 -19.21
C GLY A 867 -4.05 27.68 -18.37
N ALA A 868 -4.27 28.64 -17.49
CA ALA A 868 -3.27 29.12 -16.54
C ALA A 868 -3.84 29.34 -15.13
N ASP A 869 -2.97 29.51 -14.13
CA ASP A 869 -3.36 29.55 -12.71
C ASP A 869 -4.23 30.76 -12.33
N ASN A 870 -4.28 31.78 -13.18
CA ASN A 870 -5.23 32.88 -13.01
C ASN A 870 -6.68 32.54 -13.41
N GLY A 871 -6.96 31.26 -13.68
CA GLY A 871 -8.28 30.78 -14.06
C GLY A 871 -8.70 31.20 -15.47
N ARG A 872 -7.74 31.50 -16.35
CA ARG A 872 -8.04 31.88 -17.73
C ARG A 872 -7.66 30.78 -18.70
N ILE A 873 -8.51 30.61 -19.71
CA ILE A 873 -8.25 29.82 -20.91
C ILE A 873 -7.79 30.80 -22.00
N TYR A 874 -6.72 30.46 -22.71
CA TYR A 874 -6.12 31.26 -23.78
C TYR A 874 -6.12 30.48 -25.08
N ALA A 875 -6.35 31.19 -26.19
CA ALA A 875 -6.04 30.75 -27.53
C ALA A 875 -4.98 31.67 -28.14
N ILE A 876 -3.81 31.12 -28.43
CA ILE A 876 -2.64 31.85 -28.92
C ILE A 876 -2.29 31.34 -30.33
N ALA A 877 -2.42 32.20 -31.34
CA ALA A 877 -1.97 31.92 -32.68
C ALA A 877 -0.45 32.16 -32.82
N PRO A 878 0.22 31.47 -33.76
CA PRO A 878 1.59 31.77 -34.11
C PRO A 878 1.71 33.22 -34.66
N PRO A 879 2.89 33.85 -34.57
CA PRO A 879 3.13 35.18 -35.13
C PRO A 879 2.86 35.23 -36.63
N ALA A 880 2.30 36.35 -37.12
CA ALA A 880 2.30 36.66 -38.56
C ALA A 880 3.71 37.10 -39.04
N SER A 881 4.50 37.71 -38.15
CA SER A 881 5.91 38.09 -38.35
C SER A 881 6.60 38.29 -36.99
N GLY A 882 7.89 38.01 -36.89
CA GLY A 882 8.67 38.17 -35.65
C GLY A 882 8.53 36.99 -34.67
N GLU A 883 8.91 37.21 -33.40
CA GLU A 883 9.04 36.15 -32.38
C GLU A 883 7.92 36.16 -31.31
N ALA A 884 6.86 36.97 -31.49
CA ALA A 884 5.79 37.13 -30.50
C ALA A 884 4.47 36.50 -30.96
N GLY A 885 3.97 35.50 -30.21
CA GLY A 885 2.65 34.91 -30.47
C GLY A 885 1.51 35.96 -30.42
N ARG A 886 0.36 35.65 -30.99
CA ARG A 886 -0.81 36.55 -31.03
C ARG A 886 -1.98 35.94 -30.27
N LEU A 887 -2.44 36.63 -29.22
CA LEU A 887 -3.69 36.28 -28.54
C LEU A 887 -4.87 36.39 -29.51
N LEU A 888 -5.61 35.30 -29.69
CA LEU A 888 -6.89 35.30 -30.40
C LEU A 888 -8.01 35.69 -29.44
N TRP A 889 -8.07 35.01 -28.29
CA TRP A 889 -9.03 35.28 -27.24
C TRP A 889 -8.58 34.68 -25.91
N GLU A 890 -9.17 35.18 -24.84
CA GLU A 890 -9.07 34.62 -23.49
C GLU A 890 -10.47 34.54 -22.85
N PHE A 891 -10.63 33.66 -21.86
CA PHE A 891 -11.87 33.49 -21.11
C PHE A 891 -11.59 33.25 -19.63
N GLN A 892 -12.25 33.99 -18.74
CA GLN A 892 -12.10 33.87 -17.29
C GLN A 892 -13.13 32.89 -16.71
N THR A 893 -12.65 31.79 -16.13
CA THR A 893 -13.44 30.90 -15.28
C THR A 893 -13.42 31.38 -13.83
N LYS A 894 -14.18 30.73 -12.94
CA LYS A 894 -14.25 31.11 -11.52
C LYS A 894 -13.22 30.40 -10.64
N GLY A 895 -12.45 29.47 -11.20
CA GLY A 895 -11.47 28.66 -10.48
C GLY A 895 -10.22 28.44 -11.30
N THR A 896 -9.17 27.89 -10.70
CA THR A 896 -7.92 27.62 -11.42
C THR A 896 -8.09 26.55 -12.50
N LEU A 897 -7.17 26.53 -13.47
CA LEU A 897 -7.17 25.62 -14.60
C LEU A 897 -6.02 24.62 -14.42
N ILE A 898 -6.38 23.38 -14.07
CA ILE A 898 -5.45 22.23 -13.98
C ILE A 898 -5.72 21.26 -15.14
N SER A 899 -7.01 21.07 -15.49
CA SER A 899 -7.46 20.33 -16.67
C SER A 899 -6.96 20.98 -17.95
N SER A 900 -6.32 20.20 -18.83
CA SER A 900 -5.84 20.67 -20.12
C SER A 900 -6.99 20.72 -21.13
N PRO A 901 -7.07 21.77 -21.97
CA PRO A 901 -8.13 21.88 -22.96
C PRO A 901 -7.94 20.87 -24.10
N VAL A 902 -9.04 20.46 -24.73
CA VAL A 902 -9.04 19.52 -25.87
C VAL A 902 -9.91 20.02 -27.01
N ILE A 903 -9.55 19.70 -28.25
CA ILE A 903 -10.27 20.14 -29.45
C ILE A 903 -11.04 18.95 -30.02
N GLY A 904 -12.35 19.11 -30.15
CA GLY A 904 -13.25 18.13 -30.74
C GLY A 904 -13.28 18.10 -32.27
N PRO A 905 -13.95 17.09 -32.84
CA PRO A 905 -14.07 16.91 -34.28
C PRO A 905 -14.66 18.12 -35.01
N ASP A 906 -15.66 18.74 -34.39
CA ASP A 906 -16.39 19.91 -34.89
C ASP A 906 -15.61 21.22 -34.69
N GLY A 907 -14.40 21.17 -34.11
CA GLY A 907 -13.62 22.33 -33.73
C GLY A 907 -14.09 23.01 -32.44
N SER A 908 -14.95 22.37 -31.65
CA SER A 908 -15.24 22.83 -30.29
C SER A 908 -14.04 22.62 -29.38
N LEU A 909 -13.79 23.55 -28.46
CA LEU A 909 -12.79 23.40 -27.39
C LEU A 909 -13.49 23.02 -26.08
N TYR A 910 -13.05 21.98 -25.41
CA TYR A 910 -13.56 21.55 -24.10
C TYR A 910 -12.49 21.71 -23.02
N SER A 911 -12.87 22.22 -21.84
CA SER A 911 -11.94 22.39 -20.71
C SER A 911 -12.66 22.22 -19.37
N GLY A 912 -12.04 21.50 -18.43
CA GLY A 912 -12.46 21.48 -17.02
C GLY A 912 -11.88 22.65 -16.23
N SER A 913 -12.46 22.96 -15.08
CA SER A 913 -11.94 23.95 -14.13
C SER A 913 -12.19 23.53 -12.68
N MET A 914 -11.36 24.06 -11.78
CA MET A 914 -11.53 23.90 -10.34
C MET A 914 -12.74 24.62 -9.77
N ASP A 915 -13.50 25.39 -10.54
CA ASP A 915 -14.82 25.86 -10.10
C ASP A 915 -15.93 24.79 -10.18
N GLY A 916 -15.57 23.57 -10.58
CA GLY A 916 -16.51 22.46 -10.74
C GLY A 916 -17.29 22.48 -12.04
N ARG A 917 -16.82 23.25 -13.04
CA ARG A 917 -17.47 23.37 -14.34
C ARG A 917 -16.62 22.87 -15.48
N ALA A 918 -17.30 22.26 -16.44
CA ALA A 918 -16.74 21.98 -17.76
C ALA A 918 -17.30 23.00 -18.75
N TYR A 919 -16.42 23.59 -19.55
CA TYR A 919 -16.72 24.63 -20.51
C TYR A 919 -16.51 24.10 -21.92
N ALA A 920 -17.44 24.41 -22.83
CA ALA A 920 -17.29 24.18 -24.26
C ALA A 920 -17.34 25.49 -25.02
N PHE A 921 -16.43 25.68 -25.98
CA PHE A 921 -16.35 26.87 -26.82
C PHE A 921 -16.43 26.49 -28.29
N HIS A 922 -17.18 27.26 -29.07
CA HIS A 922 -17.29 27.07 -30.51
C HIS A 922 -17.65 28.41 -31.17
N ASP A 923 -17.15 28.67 -32.37
CA ASP A 923 -17.35 29.97 -33.04
C ASP A 923 -18.81 30.30 -33.33
N VAL A 924 -19.66 29.26 -33.43
CA VAL A 924 -21.11 29.42 -33.53
C VAL A 924 -21.75 28.91 -32.24
N LYS A 925 -22.60 29.73 -31.60
CA LYS A 925 -23.48 29.23 -30.55
C LYS A 925 -24.43 28.19 -31.13
N ARG A 926 -24.18 26.92 -30.85
CA ARG A 926 -25.05 25.79 -31.19
C ARG A 926 -25.39 25.05 -29.90
N GLY A 927 -26.67 24.72 -29.75
CA GLY A 927 -27.20 23.97 -28.62
C GLY A 927 -27.94 24.85 -27.61
N ARG A 928 -29.25 24.60 -27.47
CA ARG A 928 -29.94 24.82 -26.20
C ARG A 928 -29.98 23.46 -25.51
N SER A 929 -29.68 23.42 -24.23
CA SER A 929 -29.90 22.22 -23.41
C SER A 929 -31.35 21.75 -23.61
N ALA A 930 -31.52 20.45 -23.90
CA ALA A 930 -32.84 19.82 -23.95
C ALA A 930 -33.26 19.35 -22.55
N GLN A 931 -32.37 19.50 -21.57
CA GLN A 931 -32.56 19.05 -20.21
C GLN A 931 -33.30 20.08 -19.34
N GLY A 932 -34.17 19.58 -18.48
CA GLY A 932 -34.97 20.40 -17.56
C GLY A 932 -34.17 20.90 -16.34
N PRO A 933 -34.77 21.78 -15.52
CA PRO A 933 -34.09 22.46 -14.41
C PRO A 933 -33.52 21.53 -13.33
N LEU A 934 -34.07 20.32 -13.19
CA LEU A 934 -33.57 19.34 -12.22
C LEU A 934 -32.28 18.63 -12.64
N SER A 935 -31.82 18.83 -13.87
CA SER A 935 -30.59 18.21 -14.36
C SER A 935 -29.34 18.70 -13.66
N GLY A 936 -28.46 17.77 -13.31
CA GLY A 936 -27.18 18.04 -12.67
C GLY A 936 -26.94 17.17 -11.46
N THR A 937 -25.91 17.52 -10.70
CA THR A 937 -25.51 16.78 -9.51
C THR A 937 -26.04 17.49 -8.27
N TRP A 938 -26.60 16.70 -7.35
CA TRP A 938 -27.26 17.13 -6.13
C TRP A 938 -26.64 16.42 -4.94
N TYR A 939 -26.56 17.12 -3.82
CA TYR A 939 -25.90 16.64 -2.62
C TYR A 939 -26.78 16.84 -1.40
N GLY A 940 -26.72 15.87 -0.49
CA GLY A 940 -27.38 16.03 0.79
C GLY A 940 -27.29 14.79 1.64
N THR A 941 -28.33 14.57 2.43
CA THR A 941 -28.38 13.47 3.38
C THR A 941 -29.66 12.68 3.24
N VAL A 942 -29.55 11.40 3.56
CA VAL A 942 -30.66 10.46 3.64
C VAL A 942 -30.63 9.79 5.00
N THR A 943 -31.79 9.62 5.61
CA THR A 943 -31.93 8.91 6.89
C THR A 943 -32.45 7.50 6.62
N LEU A 944 -31.61 6.50 6.85
CA LEU A 944 -31.91 5.08 6.67
C LEU A 944 -31.92 4.39 8.04
N GLY A 945 -33.05 3.84 8.48
CA GLY A 945 -33.15 3.17 9.78
C GLY A 945 -32.74 4.06 10.97
N GLY A 946 -32.98 5.37 10.88
CA GLY A 946 -32.59 6.35 11.90
C GLY A 946 -31.14 6.85 11.84
N GLN A 947 -30.33 6.38 10.88
CA GLN A 947 -28.94 6.82 10.71
C GLN A 947 -28.78 7.74 9.49
N PRO A 948 -28.20 8.96 9.64
CA PRO A 948 -27.95 9.85 8.53
C PRO A 948 -26.76 9.38 7.68
N GLN A 949 -26.95 9.33 6.37
CA GLN A 949 -25.93 8.97 5.38
C GLN A 949 -25.82 10.06 4.31
N LYS A 950 -24.63 10.23 3.72
CA LYS A 950 -24.44 11.12 2.57
C LYS A 950 -25.14 10.53 1.34
N LEU A 951 -25.88 11.38 0.63
CA LEU A 951 -26.54 11.08 -0.63
C LEU A 951 -26.00 12.02 -1.71
N THR A 952 -25.61 11.44 -2.85
CA THR A 952 -25.37 12.19 -4.09
C THR A 952 -26.33 11.68 -5.15
N LEU A 953 -27.03 12.58 -5.84
CA LEU A 953 -27.84 12.25 -7.02
C LEU A 953 -27.26 12.94 -8.25
N VAL A 954 -27.21 12.25 -9.37
CA VAL A 954 -26.95 12.84 -10.69
C VAL A 954 -28.21 12.63 -11.50
N LEU A 955 -28.90 13.71 -11.87
CA LEU A 955 -30.20 13.63 -12.54
C LEU A 955 -30.10 14.19 -13.96
N ALA A 956 -30.88 13.60 -14.86
CA ALA A 956 -31.17 14.13 -16.18
C ALA A 956 -32.69 14.20 -16.36
N GLN A 957 -33.21 15.41 -16.54
CA GLN A 957 -34.62 15.65 -16.81
C GLN A 957 -34.87 15.80 -18.31
N ARG A 958 -35.78 15.01 -18.88
CA ARG A 958 -36.28 15.15 -20.25
C ARG A 958 -37.79 15.25 -20.22
N GLN A 959 -38.32 16.46 -20.44
CA GLN A 959 -39.74 16.78 -20.23
C GLN A 959 -40.18 16.42 -18.80
N SER A 960 -41.17 15.53 -18.64
CA SER A 960 -41.60 15.00 -17.34
C SER A 960 -40.78 13.80 -16.87
N GLN A 961 -39.92 13.21 -17.70
CA GLN A 961 -39.13 12.04 -17.30
C GLN A 961 -37.84 12.46 -16.59
N ILE A 962 -37.47 11.73 -15.55
CA ILE A 962 -36.22 11.88 -14.79
C ILE A 962 -35.49 10.55 -14.84
N ASP A 963 -34.29 10.54 -15.39
CA ASP A 963 -33.32 9.46 -15.15
C ASP A 963 -32.28 9.95 -14.14
N GLY A 964 -31.74 9.04 -13.35
CA GLY A 964 -30.84 9.38 -12.27
C GLY A 964 -29.82 8.31 -11.96
N VAL A 965 -28.73 8.73 -11.35
CA VAL A 965 -27.78 7.89 -10.64
C VAL A 965 -27.75 8.35 -9.19
N LEU A 966 -27.70 7.43 -8.26
CA LEU A 966 -27.59 7.73 -6.83
C LEU A 966 -26.35 7.06 -6.24
N ARG A 967 -25.74 7.71 -5.25
CA ARG A 967 -24.67 7.13 -4.42
C ARG A 967 -24.99 7.33 -2.94
N LEU A 968 -24.88 6.25 -2.17
CA LEU A 968 -25.01 6.17 -0.72
C LEU A 968 -23.66 5.78 -0.09
N GLN A 969 -23.22 6.55 0.91
CA GLN A 969 -22.11 6.22 1.82
C GLN A 969 -20.91 5.47 1.18
N SER A 970 -20.30 6.10 0.17
CA SER A 970 -19.05 5.67 -0.51
C SER A 970 -18.99 4.20 -1.01
N THR A 971 -20.10 3.45 -1.02
CA THR A 971 -20.06 2.00 -1.30
C THR A 971 -21.26 1.47 -2.08
N LEU A 972 -22.41 2.15 -2.03
CA LEU A 972 -23.64 1.74 -2.73
C LEU A 972 -23.96 2.75 -3.83
N ALA A 973 -24.02 2.30 -5.07
CA ALA A 973 -24.45 3.09 -6.23
C ALA A 973 -25.67 2.45 -6.88
N GLY A 974 -26.54 3.25 -7.50
CA GLY A 974 -27.78 2.75 -8.07
C GLY A 974 -28.35 3.63 -9.17
N GLY A 975 -29.25 3.05 -9.97
CA GLY A 975 -30.03 3.78 -10.96
C GLY A 975 -31.30 4.36 -10.34
N LEU A 976 -31.81 5.45 -10.90
CA LEU A 976 -33.08 6.07 -10.53
C LEU A 976 -33.85 6.40 -11.82
N ARG A 977 -35.15 6.18 -11.81
CA ARG A 977 -36.08 6.60 -12.87
C ARG A 977 -37.35 7.15 -12.27
N GLY A 978 -37.88 8.25 -12.79
CA GLY A 978 -39.07 8.86 -12.25
C GLY A 978 -39.81 9.74 -13.24
N THR A 979 -40.98 10.20 -12.82
CA THR A 979 -41.83 11.14 -13.57
C THR A 979 -42.18 12.32 -12.67
N LEU A 980 -42.04 13.53 -13.22
CA LEU A 980 -42.33 14.81 -12.58
C LEU A 980 -43.67 15.35 -13.11
N GLN A 981 -44.59 15.65 -12.20
CA GLN A 981 -45.86 16.32 -12.47
C GLN A 981 -46.03 17.51 -11.51
N GLY A 982 -45.91 18.74 -12.03
CA GLY A 982 -45.76 19.93 -11.18
C GLY A 982 -44.46 19.87 -10.38
N GLU A 983 -44.53 20.01 -9.06
CA GLU A 983 -43.39 19.81 -8.15
C GLU A 983 -43.30 18.39 -7.59
N LYS A 984 -44.22 17.47 -7.96
CA LYS A 984 -44.26 16.11 -7.44
C LYS A 984 -43.46 15.16 -8.35
N LEU A 985 -42.42 14.55 -7.80
CA LEU A 985 -41.58 13.53 -8.44
C LEU A 985 -41.92 12.16 -7.87
N THR A 986 -42.45 11.27 -8.70
CA THR A 986 -42.62 9.84 -8.36
C THR A 986 -41.49 9.06 -9.01
N TYR A 987 -40.76 8.26 -8.25
CA TYR A 987 -39.57 7.57 -8.76
C TYR A 987 -39.41 6.14 -8.25
N THR A 988 -38.65 5.36 -9.02
CA THR A 988 -38.12 4.05 -8.67
C THR A 988 -36.59 4.11 -8.69
N ALA A 989 -35.94 3.54 -7.68
CA ALA A 989 -34.49 3.47 -7.58
C ALA A 989 -34.03 2.03 -7.36
N SER A 990 -32.92 1.63 -8.00
CA SER A 990 -32.35 0.28 -7.90
C SER A 990 -30.92 0.38 -7.41
N LEU A 991 -30.62 -0.15 -6.22
CA LEU A 991 -29.26 -0.20 -5.69
C LEU A 991 -28.49 -1.40 -6.24
N LEU A 992 -27.24 -1.19 -6.66
CA LEU A 992 -26.31 -2.24 -7.04
C LEU A 992 -25.56 -2.72 -5.79
N GLY A 993 -25.69 -4.01 -5.46
CA GLY A 993 -25.07 -4.66 -4.30
C GLY A 993 -25.57 -6.10 -4.12
N GLU A 994 -25.19 -6.80 -3.04
CA GLU A 994 -25.61 -8.19 -2.76
C GLU A 994 -27.14 -8.36 -2.63
N CYS A 995 -27.87 -7.27 -2.40
CA CYS A 995 -29.33 -7.23 -2.44
C CYS A 995 -29.80 -6.23 -3.49
N ARG A 996 -30.20 -6.75 -4.66
CA ARG A 996 -30.93 -5.97 -5.67
C ARG A 996 -32.35 -5.70 -5.14
N ALA A 997 -32.54 -4.54 -4.53
CA ALA A 997 -33.85 -4.08 -4.12
C ALA A 997 -34.26 -2.88 -4.99
N GLU A 998 -35.49 -2.91 -5.49
CA GLU A 998 -36.14 -1.74 -6.07
C GLU A 998 -36.86 -0.96 -4.97
N HIS A 999 -36.73 0.36 -5.03
CA HIS A 999 -37.29 1.29 -4.07
C HIS A 999 -38.24 2.20 -4.79
N ARG A 1000 -39.46 2.36 -4.30
CA ARG A 1000 -40.40 3.36 -4.82
C ARG A 1000 -40.50 4.50 -3.82
N GLY A 1001 -40.62 5.72 -4.33
CA GLY A 1001 -40.67 6.91 -3.51
C GLY A 1001 -41.38 8.07 -4.19
N GLU A 1002 -41.76 9.03 -3.38
CA GLU A 1002 -42.29 10.31 -3.81
C GLU A 1002 -41.46 11.44 -3.19
N ALA A 1003 -41.19 12.47 -3.99
CA ALA A 1003 -40.44 13.64 -3.59
C ALA A 1003 -41.13 14.92 -4.09
N SER A 1004 -40.97 16.00 -3.34
CA SER A 1004 -41.15 17.37 -3.82
C SER A 1004 -39.83 17.84 -4.42
N ALA A 1005 -39.84 18.18 -5.70
CA ALA A 1005 -38.69 18.65 -6.45
C ALA A 1005 -38.89 20.11 -6.86
N LYS A 1006 -38.08 21.00 -6.27
CA LYS A 1006 -38.01 22.43 -6.58
C LYS A 1006 -36.66 22.74 -7.21
N ALA A 1007 -36.52 23.93 -7.79
CA ALA A 1007 -35.34 24.34 -8.54
C ALA A 1007 -34.01 24.24 -7.76
N GLU A 1008 -34.04 24.47 -6.44
CA GLU A 1008 -32.84 24.48 -5.58
C GLU A 1008 -32.81 23.34 -4.56
N GLU A 1009 -33.90 22.56 -4.45
CA GLU A 1009 -34.04 21.58 -3.40
C GLU A 1009 -35.00 20.45 -3.77
N ILE A 1010 -34.59 19.21 -3.48
CA ILE A 1010 -35.44 18.03 -3.60
C ILE A 1010 -35.56 17.38 -2.22
N ARG A 1011 -36.80 17.18 -1.76
CA ARG A 1011 -37.11 16.49 -0.50
C ARG A 1011 -38.06 15.35 -0.77
N GLY A 1012 -37.75 14.16 -0.28
CA GLY A 1012 -38.62 13.01 -0.51
C GLY A 1012 -38.48 11.92 0.53
N GLY A 1013 -39.39 10.96 0.43
CA GLY A 1013 -39.35 9.71 1.17
C GLY A 1013 -39.17 8.53 0.23
N PHE A 1014 -38.62 7.46 0.76
CA PHE A 1014 -38.53 6.18 0.06
C PHE A 1014 -38.78 5.03 1.02
N GLU A 1015 -39.31 3.94 0.48
CA GLU A 1015 -39.48 2.69 1.19
C GLU A 1015 -38.61 1.61 0.54
N VAL A 1016 -37.85 0.91 1.36
CA VAL A 1016 -36.94 -0.17 0.97
C VAL A 1016 -37.35 -1.46 1.64
N LYS A 1017 -37.50 -2.55 0.91
CA LYS A 1017 -37.41 -3.86 1.53
C LYS A 1017 -35.94 -4.26 1.65
N ASP A 1018 -35.48 -4.48 2.87
CA ASP A 1018 -34.13 -4.98 3.12
C ASP A 1018 -33.96 -6.42 2.58
N CYS A 1019 -32.74 -6.94 2.64
CA CYS A 1019 -32.39 -8.31 2.21
C CYS A 1019 -33.22 -9.42 2.90
N GLN A 1020 -33.90 -9.08 4.01
CA GLN A 1020 -34.69 -9.99 4.84
C GLN A 1020 -36.21 -9.75 4.65
N GLY A 1021 -36.59 -8.90 3.69
CA GLY A 1021 -37.98 -8.58 3.37
C GLY A 1021 -38.63 -7.53 4.28
N ARG A 1022 -37.89 -6.89 5.20
CA ARG A 1022 -38.42 -5.87 6.11
C ARG A 1022 -38.45 -4.52 5.42
N THR A 1023 -39.57 -3.81 5.54
CA THR A 1023 -39.71 -2.45 5.01
C THR A 1023 -39.01 -1.44 5.92
N VAL A 1024 -38.01 -0.76 5.39
CA VAL A 1024 -37.30 0.38 5.98
C VAL A 1024 -37.69 1.63 5.21
N SER A 1025 -38.39 2.55 5.88
CA SER A 1025 -38.72 3.87 5.35
C SER A 1025 -37.64 4.88 5.72
N GLY A 1026 -37.32 5.79 4.80
CA GLY A 1026 -36.38 6.87 5.03
C GLY A 1026 -36.80 8.16 4.35
N SER A 1027 -36.21 9.28 4.77
CA SER A 1027 -36.38 10.58 4.14
C SER A 1027 -35.04 11.15 3.71
N PHE A 1028 -35.03 11.93 2.64
CA PHE A 1028 -33.84 12.60 2.14
C PHE A 1028 -34.13 14.06 1.81
N ARG A 1029 -33.06 14.84 1.85
CA ARG A 1029 -33.02 16.23 1.41
C ARG A 1029 -31.72 16.44 0.65
N VAL A 1030 -31.80 16.93 -0.59
CA VAL A 1030 -30.65 17.28 -1.41
C VAL A 1030 -30.79 18.69 -1.99
N THR A 1031 -29.66 19.36 -2.16
CA THR A 1031 -29.52 20.69 -2.78
C THR A 1031 -28.50 20.62 -3.90
N ARG A 1032 -28.57 21.57 -4.83
CA ARG A 1032 -27.72 21.58 -6.02
C ARG A 1032 -26.27 21.97 -5.73
#